data_AF-A0A6N8JJV0-F1
#
_entry.id   AF-A0A6N8JJV0-F1
#
_cell.length_a   1.000
_cell.length_b   1.000
_cell.length_c   1.000
_cell.angle_alpha   90.00
_cell.angle_beta   90.00
_cell.angle_gamma   90.00
#
_symmetry.space_group_name_H-M   'P 1'
#
loop_
_entity.id
_entity.type
_entity.pdbx_description
1 polymer ?
#
loop_
_entity_poly.entity_id
_entity_poly.type
_entity_poly.pdbx_seq_one_letter_code
_entity_poly.pdbx_strand_id
1 'polypeptide(L)'
;MHPYLRGYLLLIALFICTSICTATPVSFQAPKLKMPKDTAVKTKLLKKIITALQFRANVRAKQKERIVTIINGVFADSMIVTAKDIAHLNEELSRQENQHFDSLRSLIHAISIHADDSVDVVPPAPSENKSISESEFNALVSKIIPILQQKDKEKDETNDTARQEKLKRIQAFFNRPPGQIDTLRISENVGRRYILHLGDSASVTGIHPFWMGDKYLNYNFAALSTLSFYGLTADGTTGQIKKMYDPAALKVLAAAQQANCNTTFTLYNPGNLLDHEPAQLLYIDSLLPVMQQHNVGGINIWFGELPHHDREAFTRFVSLMVHYLRRDNNRRYQISVTIPSNDNELAYDLRAMDTLVDHFIIDFTQPDKKTAGATAPLKGNAARALQPVIARYLNLNIAPRKFIALLSYQGTIWKVGRNGVANSYGGTISYNDIKKRFPSDTAVFYDEVAAAAILEEKKDNGEVSSQIWFDDATTLDIKYDYIKGQGLGGVAIWPLGADDGYSELWEGLADKFISIDTTFIDTVPLVDQPAPPLTFWERIVRRFHIERDAIIRLSRNPCSVKSDEYKSDDYVTWITIFFTLITIAAGLFYAYQVRMQRLTPMLRKRLLWLFIGLLLFTFFCAVATVFLSKHVPWLGVTDDPDGCKPISLSVVVIVFFSGVGLGMLIMRLFVFPGLSKEEKP
;
A
#
# COMPACT_ATOMS: atom_id res chain seq x y z
N MET A 1 42.95 -5.50 41.11
CA MET A 1 42.99 -6.39 42.29
C MET A 1 43.03 -7.82 41.78
N HIS A 2 44.02 -8.56 42.25
CA HIS A 2 44.72 -9.64 41.55
C HIS A 2 44.18 -11.03 42.01
N PRO A 3 44.78 -12.16 41.59
CA PRO A 3 44.13 -13.28 40.91
C PRO A 3 44.24 -14.60 41.71
N TYR A 4 43.81 -15.73 41.14
CA TYR A 4 44.33 -17.11 41.33
C TYR A 4 43.53 -17.98 40.34
N LEU A 5 44.03 -18.97 39.62
CA LEU A 5 45.38 -19.50 39.49
C LEU A 5 45.44 -20.27 38.15
N ARG A 6 46.52 -20.02 37.40
CA ARG A 6 47.01 -20.83 36.29
C ARG A 6 47.39 -22.22 36.77
N GLY A 7 47.09 -23.25 35.98
CA GLY A 7 47.79 -24.52 36.08
C GLY A 7 47.10 -25.64 35.32
N TYR A 8 47.38 -25.76 34.02
CA TYR A 8 47.71 -27.04 33.36
C TYR A 8 47.88 -26.82 31.85
N LEU A 9 49.04 -26.30 31.48
CA LEU A 9 49.55 -26.33 30.10
C LEU A 9 51.05 -26.12 30.17
N LEU A 10 51.82 -27.14 30.56
CA LEU A 10 53.26 -27.26 30.28
C LEU A 10 53.85 -28.54 30.90
N LEU A 11 53.85 -29.60 30.09
CA LEU A 11 54.76 -30.75 30.13
C LEU A 11 54.33 -31.63 28.94
N ILE A 12 55.11 -31.91 27.90
CA ILE A 12 56.38 -31.43 27.38
C ILE A 12 56.44 -32.11 25.99
N ALA A 13 56.81 -31.37 24.95
CA ALA A 13 57.24 -31.97 23.70
C ALA A 13 58.62 -32.60 23.90
N LEU A 14 58.79 -33.87 23.56
CA LEU A 14 60.08 -34.49 23.23
C LEU A 14 59.81 -35.90 22.69
N PHE A 15 59.82 -36.06 21.36
CA PHE A 15 60.83 -36.87 20.67
C PHE A 15 60.66 -36.75 19.15
N ILE A 16 61.76 -36.34 18.51
CA ILE A 16 61.95 -36.19 17.07
C ILE A 16 62.80 -37.38 16.58
N CYS A 17 62.53 -37.82 15.35
CA CYS A 17 63.44 -38.45 14.37
C CYS A 17 63.75 -39.96 14.34
N THR A 18 63.66 -40.46 13.09
CA THR A 18 64.55 -41.38 12.33
C THR A 18 64.18 -42.86 12.11
N SER A 19 64.04 -43.19 10.81
CA SER A 19 64.52 -44.38 10.05
C SER A 19 63.37 -45.09 9.30
N ILE A 20 63.18 -44.95 7.97
CA ILE A 20 63.96 -45.36 6.77
C ILE A 20 63.93 -46.88 6.48
N CYS A 21 63.53 -47.20 5.22
CA CYS A 21 63.67 -48.45 4.44
C CYS A 21 62.71 -49.61 4.79
N THR A 22 62.10 -50.38 3.87
CA THR A 22 62.24 -50.63 2.42
C THR A 22 61.04 -51.47 1.96
N ALA A 23 60.44 -51.20 0.80
CA ALA A 23 59.98 -52.22 -0.16
C ALA A 23 59.57 -51.57 -1.49
N THR A 24 60.01 -52.20 -2.58
CA THR A 24 60.08 -51.75 -3.97
C THR A 24 58.74 -51.78 -4.73
N PRO A 25 58.63 -51.05 -5.87
CA PRO A 25 57.43 -51.04 -6.71
C PRO A 25 57.49 -52.12 -7.78
N VAL A 26 56.37 -52.82 -8.02
CA VAL A 26 56.16 -53.61 -9.24
C VAL A 26 55.21 -52.84 -10.15
N SER A 27 55.70 -52.59 -11.37
CA SER A 27 55.00 -51.97 -12.48
C SER A 27 53.98 -52.94 -13.08
N PHE A 28 52.74 -52.49 -13.33
CA PHE A 28 51.97 -52.98 -14.46
C PHE A 28 51.32 -51.81 -15.21
N GLN A 29 51.59 -51.79 -16.50
CA GLN A 29 51.31 -50.74 -17.47
C GLN A 29 49.86 -50.86 -17.94
N ALA A 30 49.04 -49.83 -17.72
CA ALA A 30 47.69 -49.76 -18.28
C ALA A 30 47.77 -49.49 -19.80
N PRO A 31 47.10 -50.29 -20.66
CA PRO A 31 47.07 -50.02 -22.09
C PRO A 31 46.17 -48.80 -22.38
N LYS A 32 46.68 -47.89 -23.21
CA LYS A 32 45.91 -46.79 -23.82
C LYS A 32 44.79 -47.37 -24.69
N LEU A 33 43.52 -47.13 -24.35
CA LEU A 33 42.41 -47.30 -25.28
C LEU A 33 42.02 -45.95 -25.89
N LYS A 34 42.09 -45.86 -27.21
CA LYS A 34 41.62 -44.73 -28.02
C LYS A 34 40.12 -44.55 -27.85
N MET A 35 39.68 -43.33 -27.56
CA MET A 35 38.26 -42.95 -27.66
C MET A 35 37.82 -42.95 -29.13
N PRO A 36 36.66 -43.53 -29.48
CA PRO A 36 36.00 -43.24 -30.75
C PRO A 36 35.43 -41.82 -30.71
N LYS A 37 35.82 -41.02 -31.70
CA LYS A 37 35.18 -39.74 -32.03
C LYS A 37 33.79 -40.05 -32.58
N ASP A 38 32.74 -39.89 -31.78
CA ASP A 38 31.41 -39.41 -32.25
C ASP A 38 30.37 -39.12 -31.15
N THR A 39 30.64 -39.39 -29.88
CA THR A 39 29.67 -39.14 -28.79
C THR A 39 29.69 -37.72 -28.21
N ALA A 40 30.65 -36.88 -28.63
CA ALA A 40 30.81 -35.51 -28.11
C ALA A 40 29.89 -34.46 -28.77
N VAL A 41 29.33 -34.76 -29.95
CA VAL A 41 28.47 -33.82 -30.71
C VAL A 41 26.99 -33.99 -30.32
N LYS A 42 26.54 -35.21 -30.05
CA LYS A 42 25.14 -35.51 -29.68
C LYS A 42 24.79 -35.14 -28.24
N THR A 43 25.73 -35.26 -27.30
CA THR A 43 25.55 -34.82 -25.90
C THR A 43 25.49 -33.30 -25.77
N LYS A 44 26.18 -32.53 -26.63
CA LYS A 44 26.08 -31.05 -26.67
C LYS A 44 24.75 -30.56 -27.25
N LEU A 45 24.20 -31.26 -28.24
CA LEU A 45 22.92 -30.90 -28.86
C LEU A 45 21.73 -31.23 -27.94
N LEU A 46 21.74 -32.42 -27.33
CA LEU A 46 20.71 -32.84 -26.37
C LEU A 46 20.75 -31.98 -25.09
N LYS A 47 21.94 -31.64 -24.60
CA LYS A 47 22.12 -30.71 -23.48
C LYS A 47 21.63 -29.30 -23.84
N LYS A 48 21.86 -28.81 -25.06
CA LYS A 48 21.31 -27.53 -25.54
C LYS A 48 19.78 -27.52 -25.62
N ILE A 49 19.17 -28.61 -26.09
CA ILE A 49 17.70 -28.74 -26.19
C ILE A 49 17.06 -28.87 -24.80
N ILE A 50 17.70 -29.61 -23.89
CA ILE A 50 17.26 -29.77 -22.50
C ILE A 50 17.38 -28.44 -21.73
N THR A 51 18.46 -27.68 -21.91
CA THR A 51 18.62 -26.35 -21.27
C THR A 51 17.64 -25.33 -21.83
N ALA A 52 17.29 -25.39 -23.12
CA ALA A 52 16.27 -24.53 -23.72
C ALA A 52 14.84 -24.86 -23.22
N LEU A 53 14.56 -26.12 -22.88
CA LEU A 53 13.26 -26.58 -22.36
C LEU A 53 13.14 -26.47 -20.83
N GLN A 54 14.26 -26.40 -20.09
CA GLN A 54 14.27 -26.27 -18.63
C GLN A 54 13.81 -24.91 -18.11
N PHE A 55 14.00 -23.83 -18.88
CA PHE A 55 13.72 -22.48 -18.39
C PHE A 55 12.22 -22.16 -18.26
N ARG A 56 11.35 -22.82 -19.04
CA ARG A 56 9.89 -22.60 -18.93
C ARG A 56 9.25 -23.28 -17.72
N ALA A 57 9.94 -24.22 -17.03
CA ALA A 57 9.33 -25.04 -15.96
C ALA A 57 9.99 -24.89 -14.56
N ASN A 58 11.03 -24.06 -14.41
CA ASN A 58 11.92 -24.10 -13.23
C ASN A 58 11.60 -23.12 -12.08
N VAL A 59 10.44 -22.46 -12.08
CA VAL A 59 9.98 -21.64 -10.93
C VAL A 59 9.68 -22.49 -9.67
N ARG A 60 9.74 -23.83 -9.71
CA ARG A 60 9.37 -24.71 -8.58
C ARG A 60 10.41 -25.78 -8.19
N ALA A 61 11.70 -25.44 -8.24
CA ALA A 61 12.82 -26.34 -7.99
C ALA A 61 12.87 -26.99 -6.57
N LYS A 62 12.35 -26.34 -5.52
CA LYS A 62 12.40 -26.87 -4.14
C LYS A 62 11.54 -28.12 -3.89
N GLN A 63 10.57 -28.42 -4.76
CA GLN A 63 9.78 -29.66 -4.65
C GLN A 63 10.39 -30.83 -5.45
N LYS A 64 11.18 -30.54 -6.49
CA LYS A 64 11.86 -31.57 -7.31
C LYS A 64 13.02 -32.24 -6.57
N GLU A 65 13.83 -31.50 -5.81
CA GLU A 65 14.91 -32.10 -5.01
C GLU A 65 14.39 -33.14 -4.01
N ARG A 66 13.26 -32.86 -3.35
CA ARG A 66 12.65 -33.78 -2.38
C ARG A 66 12.13 -35.06 -3.05
N ILE A 67 11.60 -34.96 -4.27
CA ILE A 67 11.10 -36.10 -5.05
C ILE A 67 12.26 -36.90 -5.65
N VAL A 68 13.35 -36.27 -6.08
CA VAL A 68 14.54 -36.97 -6.60
C VAL A 68 15.29 -37.71 -5.48
N THR A 69 15.34 -37.16 -4.26
CA THR A 69 15.91 -37.87 -3.10
C THR A 69 15.04 -39.08 -2.69
N ILE A 70 13.72 -38.96 -2.78
CA ILE A 70 12.78 -40.08 -2.53
C ILE A 70 12.91 -41.15 -3.63
N ILE A 71 12.98 -40.74 -4.90
CA ILE A 71 13.17 -41.65 -6.04
C ILE A 71 14.52 -42.39 -5.91
N ASN A 72 15.61 -41.69 -5.64
CA ASN A 72 16.92 -42.32 -5.47
C ASN A 72 17.02 -43.20 -4.20
N GLY A 73 16.19 -42.95 -3.18
CA GLY A 73 16.09 -43.79 -1.98
C GLY A 73 15.24 -45.06 -2.18
N VAL A 74 14.22 -45.01 -3.05
CA VAL A 74 13.29 -46.13 -3.29
C VAL A 74 13.83 -47.11 -4.35
N PHE A 75 14.75 -46.69 -5.24
CA PHE A 75 15.37 -47.58 -6.23
C PHE A 75 16.61 -48.35 -5.71
N ALA A 76 17.01 -48.15 -4.45
CA ALA A 76 18.16 -48.82 -3.85
C ALA A 76 17.82 -50.14 -3.13
N ASP A 77 16.58 -50.32 -2.68
CA ASP A 77 16.13 -51.53 -2.00
C ASP A 77 14.94 -52.16 -2.74
N SER A 78 15.08 -53.43 -3.11
CA SER A 78 14.07 -54.35 -3.69
C SER A 78 13.65 -54.12 -5.16
N MET A 79 14.26 -54.89 -6.07
CA MET A 79 13.68 -55.22 -7.39
C MET A 79 13.55 -56.75 -7.51
N ILE A 80 12.33 -57.25 -7.43
CA ILE A 80 11.89 -58.40 -8.22
C ILE A 80 10.53 -58.00 -8.83
N VAL A 81 10.56 -57.54 -10.07
CA VAL A 81 9.36 -57.35 -10.91
C VAL A 81 9.60 -58.17 -12.16
N THR A 82 8.70 -59.10 -12.50
CA THR A 82 8.93 -60.03 -13.61
C THR A 82 8.43 -59.44 -14.93
N ALA A 83 9.05 -59.86 -16.04
CA ALA A 83 8.71 -59.40 -17.40
C ALA A 83 7.25 -59.69 -17.80
N LYS A 84 6.60 -60.66 -17.14
CA LYS A 84 5.20 -61.00 -17.38
C LYS A 84 4.24 -59.95 -16.83
N ASP A 85 4.60 -59.32 -15.71
CA ASP A 85 3.80 -58.26 -15.07
C ASP A 85 3.84 -56.98 -15.91
N ILE A 86 4.99 -56.69 -16.52
CA ILE A 86 5.20 -55.54 -17.40
C ILE A 86 4.44 -55.72 -18.73
N ALA A 87 4.36 -56.95 -19.25
CA ALA A 87 3.58 -57.26 -20.45
C ALA A 87 2.08 -57.07 -20.21
N HIS A 88 1.56 -57.55 -19.07
CA HIS A 88 0.16 -57.37 -18.68
C HIS A 88 -0.19 -55.88 -18.47
N LEU A 89 0.73 -55.13 -17.84
CA LEU A 89 0.56 -53.69 -17.61
C LEU A 89 0.52 -52.90 -18.93
N ASN A 90 1.38 -53.24 -19.89
CA ASN A 90 1.36 -52.61 -21.22
C ASN A 90 0.08 -52.93 -22.01
N GLU A 91 -0.48 -54.13 -21.82
CA GLU A 91 -1.73 -54.54 -22.46
C GLU A 91 -2.94 -53.81 -21.86
N GLU A 92 -2.99 -53.64 -20.54
CA GLU A 92 -4.03 -52.84 -19.85
C GLU A 92 -3.93 -51.35 -20.19
N LEU A 93 -2.71 -50.79 -20.20
CA LEU A 93 -2.47 -49.39 -20.57
C LEU A 93 -2.84 -49.08 -22.02
N SER A 94 -2.81 -50.08 -22.91
CA SER A 94 -3.23 -49.93 -24.30
C SER A 94 -4.75 -49.91 -24.49
N ARG A 95 -5.52 -50.47 -23.55
CA ARG A 95 -6.99 -50.55 -23.62
C ARG A 95 -7.70 -49.30 -23.09
N GLN A 96 -7.03 -48.44 -22.34
CA GLN A 96 -7.60 -47.21 -21.78
C GLN A 96 -6.88 -45.97 -22.34
N GLU A 97 -7.01 -45.74 -23.65
CA GLU A 97 -6.75 -44.41 -24.20
C GLU A 97 -7.76 -43.41 -23.59
N ASN A 98 -7.22 -42.45 -22.84
CA ASN A 98 -7.91 -41.29 -22.27
C ASN A 98 -8.71 -41.57 -20.98
N GLN A 99 -8.03 -41.55 -19.82
CA GLN A 99 -8.18 -40.50 -18.79
C GLN A 99 -7.60 -40.93 -17.42
N HIS A 100 -7.15 -39.91 -16.68
CA HIS A 100 -6.85 -39.83 -15.25
C HIS A 100 -5.49 -40.35 -14.72
N PHE A 101 -4.65 -39.38 -14.34
CA PHE A 101 -3.45 -39.52 -13.51
C PHE A 101 -3.74 -40.22 -12.16
N ASP A 102 -4.99 -40.14 -11.68
CA ASP A 102 -5.45 -40.82 -10.46
C ASP A 102 -5.53 -42.35 -10.64
N SER A 103 -5.82 -42.83 -11.85
CA SER A 103 -5.76 -44.27 -12.19
C SER A 103 -4.33 -44.81 -12.20
N LEU A 104 -3.36 -43.98 -12.60
CA LEU A 104 -1.93 -44.33 -12.53
C LEU A 104 -1.46 -44.42 -11.08
N ARG A 105 -1.96 -43.52 -10.21
CA ARG A 105 -1.65 -43.51 -8.77
C ARG A 105 -2.31 -44.69 -8.04
N SER A 106 -3.53 -45.08 -8.41
CA SER A 106 -4.21 -46.26 -7.84
C SER A 106 -3.55 -47.57 -8.27
N LEU A 107 -3.07 -47.67 -9.52
CA LEU A 107 -2.29 -48.81 -10.01
C LEU A 107 -0.95 -48.97 -9.29
N ILE A 108 -0.21 -47.87 -9.08
CA ILE A 108 1.04 -47.90 -8.31
C ILE A 108 0.77 -48.31 -6.86
N HIS A 109 -0.34 -47.85 -6.27
CA HIS A 109 -0.72 -48.22 -4.91
C HIS A 109 -1.20 -49.69 -4.80
N ALA A 110 -1.80 -50.25 -5.85
CA ALA A 110 -2.18 -51.66 -5.90
C ALA A 110 -0.97 -52.59 -6.01
N ILE A 111 0.06 -52.18 -6.77
CA ILE A 111 1.32 -52.92 -6.91
C ILE A 111 2.11 -52.94 -5.59
N SER A 112 2.10 -51.84 -4.82
CA SER A 112 2.75 -51.80 -3.50
C SER A 112 2.12 -52.73 -2.44
N ILE A 113 0.89 -53.21 -2.65
CA ILE A 113 0.19 -54.11 -1.72
C ILE A 113 0.53 -55.59 -1.98
N HIS A 114 1.03 -55.95 -3.16
CA HIS A 114 1.38 -57.34 -3.52
C HIS A 114 2.83 -57.75 -3.17
N ALA A 115 3.60 -56.86 -2.53
CA ALA A 115 4.98 -57.13 -2.15
C ALA A 115 5.15 -57.81 -0.76
N ASP A 116 4.06 -58.04 -0.01
CA ASP A 116 4.13 -58.52 1.38
C ASP A 116 3.75 -60.01 1.57
N ASP A 117 3.37 -60.72 0.51
CA ASP A 117 3.04 -62.15 0.58
C ASP A 117 3.92 -62.98 -0.36
N SER A 118 5.06 -63.46 0.13
CA SER A 118 5.63 -64.71 -0.37
C SER A 118 6.47 -65.43 0.69
N VAL A 119 5.84 -66.45 1.27
CA VAL A 119 6.47 -67.55 2.03
C VAL A 119 7.33 -68.40 1.10
N ASP A 120 8.51 -68.77 1.62
CA ASP A 120 9.45 -69.85 1.27
C ASP A 120 9.17 -70.70 0.00
N VAL A 121 10.10 -70.73 -0.98
CA VAL A 121 10.67 -71.95 -1.60
C VAL A 121 12.02 -71.64 -2.33
N VAL A 122 12.96 -72.56 -2.13
CA VAL A 122 14.35 -72.78 -2.64
C VAL A 122 14.57 -72.57 -4.17
N PRO A 123 15.80 -72.22 -4.64
CA PRO A 123 16.05 -71.70 -5.99
C PRO A 123 16.51 -72.75 -7.03
N PRO A 124 16.37 -72.46 -8.34
CA PRO A 124 17.32 -72.97 -9.34
C PRO A 124 18.00 -71.86 -10.17
N ALA A 125 19.33 -71.98 -10.24
CA ALA A 125 20.32 -71.67 -11.30
C ALA A 125 20.21 -70.41 -12.21
N PRO A 126 21.36 -69.84 -12.63
CA PRO A 126 21.47 -68.46 -13.09
C PRO A 126 21.11 -68.31 -14.58
N SER A 127 20.07 -67.54 -14.88
CA SER A 127 19.80 -67.07 -16.24
C SER A 127 19.85 -65.54 -16.31
N GLU A 128 20.86 -65.06 -17.04
CA GLU A 128 20.96 -63.79 -17.77
C GLU A 128 20.21 -62.56 -17.22
N ASN A 129 20.98 -61.66 -16.62
CA ASN A 129 20.63 -60.24 -16.46
C ASN A 129 20.31 -59.62 -17.83
N LYS A 130 19.03 -59.55 -18.22
CA LYS A 130 18.58 -58.67 -19.29
C LYS A 130 18.35 -57.27 -18.74
N SER A 131 19.37 -56.43 -18.90
CA SER A 131 19.27 -54.98 -18.76
C SER A 131 18.18 -54.46 -19.71
N ILE A 132 17.35 -53.55 -19.20
CA ILE A 132 16.29 -52.84 -19.94
C ILE A 132 16.86 -52.33 -21.27
N SER A 133 16.18 -52.66 -22.37
CA SER A 133 16.58 -52.23 -23.71
C SER A 133 16.47 -50.71 -23.83
N GLU A 134 17.51 -50.06 -24.36
CA GLU A 134 17.59 -48.61 -24.58
C GLU A 134 16.38 -48.07 -25.37
N SER A 135 15.78 -48.92 -26.22
CA SER A 135 14.54 -48.60 -26.96
C SER A 135 13.29 -48.50 -26.09
N GLU A 136 13.16 -49.32 -25.03
CA GLU A 136 12.01 -49.33 -24.12
C GLU A 136 12.08 -48.16 -23.14
N PHE A 137 13.30 -47.84 -22.65
CA PHE A 137 13.54 -46.65 -21.85
C PHE A 137 13.27 -45.37 -22.65
N ASN A 138 13.75 -45.28 -23.90
CA ASN A 138 13.49 -44.14 -24.78
C ASN A 138 12.00 -44.01 -25.13
N ALA A 139 11.28 -45.12 -25.31
CA ALA A 139 9.83 -45.12 -25.53
C ALA A 139 9.07 -44.58 -24.31
N LEU A 140 9.45 -44.98 -23.10
CA LEU A 140 8.83 -44.50 -21.85
C LEU A 140 9.10 -43.00 -21.63
N VAL A 141 10.34 -42.56 -21.83
CA VAL A 141 10.72 -41.13 -21.71
C VAL A 141 10.00 -40.28 -22.76
N SER A 142 9.85 -40.78 -24.00
CA SER A 142 9.15 -40.06 -25.08
C SER A 142 7.65 -39.88 -24.82
N LYS A 143 7.04 -40.74 -24.00
CA LYS A 143 5.61 -40.66 -23.63
C LYS A 143 5.35 -39.84 -22.37
N ILE A 144 6.30 -39.75 -21.44
CA ILE A 144 6.16 -38.99 -20.18
C ILE A 144 6.42 -37.49 -20.38
N ILE A 145 7.36 -37.11 -21.26
CA ILE A 145 7.70 -35.71 -21.53
C ILE A 145 6.50 -34.87 -22.01
N PRO A 146 5.68 -35.31 -22.98
CA PRO A 146 4.53 -34.53 -23.45
C PRO A 146 3.49 -34.29 -22.35
N ILE A 147 3.26 -35.29 -21.49
CA ILE A 147 2.25 -35.24 -20.41
C ILE A 147 2.68 -34.25 -19.33
N LEU A 148 3.97 -34.20 -18.98
CA LEU A 148 4.51 -33.22 -18.05
C LEU A 148 4.49 -31.80 -18.65
N GLN A 149 4.84 -31.66 -19.93
CA GLN A 149 4.78 -30.38 -20.64
C GLN A 149 3.36 -29.83 -20.75
N GLN A 150 2.37 -30.69 -20.94
CA GLN A 150 0.96 -30.29 -21.03
C GLN A 150 0.42 -29.83 -19.66
N LYS A 151 0.75 -30.54 -18.58
CA LYS A 151 0.35 -30.16 -17.22
C LYS A 151 1.04 -28.88 -16.73
N ASP A 152 2.30 -28.65 -17.13
CA ASP A 152 3.00 -27.40 -16.84
C ASP A 152 2.40 -26.23 -17.64
N LYS A 153 2.09 -26.44 -18.93
CA LYS A 153 1.36 -25.45 -19.76
C LYS A 153 -0.01 -25.08 -19.18
N GLU A 154 -0.82 -26.05 -18.76
CA GLU A 154 -2.14 -25.80 -18.17
C GLU A 154 -2.04 -24.96 -16.88
N LYS A 155 -1.00 -25.19 -16.08
CA LYS A 155 -0.76 -24.46 -14.84
C LYS A 155 -0.21 -23.05 -15.06
N ASP A 156 0.62 -22.87 -16.08
CA ASP A 156 1.13 -21.56 -16.48
C ASP A 156 0.04 -20.73 -17.14
N GLU A 157 -0.80 -21.32 -18.00
CA GLU A 157 -1.99 -20.66 -18.57
C GLU A 157 -2.96 -20.20 -17.47
N THR A 158 -3.16 -21.01 -16.42
CA THR A 158 -4.01 -20.62 -15.28
C THR A 158 -3.41 -19.45 -14.50
N ASN A 159 -2.10 -19.45 -14.26
CA ASN A 159 -1.39 -18.37 -13.57
C ASN A 159 -1.35 -17.07 -14.40
N ASP A 160 -1.12 -17.18 -15.71
CA ASP A 160 -1.11 -16.05 -16.63
C ASP A 160 -2.52 -15.46 -16.77
N THR A 161 -3.56 -16.30 -16.80
CA THR A 161 -4.95 -15.84 -16.79
C THR A 161 -5.26 -15.07 -15.50
N ALA A 162 -4.84 -15.58 -14.34
CA ALA A 162 -5.02 -14.89 -13.06
C ALA A 162 -4.24 -13.56 -12.99
N ARG A 163 -3.00 -13.53 -13.51
CA ARG A 163 -2.19 -12.32 -13.65
C ARG A 163 -2.86 -11.29 -14.55
N GLN A 164 -3.34 -11.71 -15.72
CA GLN A 164 -4.06 -10.83 -16.65
C GLN A 164 -5.35 -10.30 -16.05
N GLU A 165 -6.10 -11.11 -15.30
CA GLU A 165 -7.30 -10.67 -14.61
C GLU A 165 -6.96 -9.63 -13.52
N LYS A 166 -5.89 -9.86 -12.75
CA LYS A 166 -5.38 -8.89 -11.77
C LYS A 166 -4.99 -7.58 -12.44
N LEU A 167 -4.22 -7.63 -13.52
CA LEU A 167 -3.81 -6.44 -14.28
C LEU A 167 -5.02 -5.70 -14.87
N LYS A 168 -6.03 -6.41 -15.38
CA LYS A 168 -7.30 -5.82 -15.83
C LYS A 168 -8.03 -5.09 -14.69
N ARG A 169 -8.06 -5.66 -13.48
CA ARG A 169 -8.66 -5.00 -12.30
C ARG A 169 -7.88 -3.74 -11.90
N ILE A 170 -6.55 -3.78 -11.95
CA ILE A 170 -5.68 -2.62 -11.72
C ILE A 170 -5.92 -1.54 -12.79
N GLN A 171 -5.99 -1.92 -14.07
CA GLN A 171 -6.31 -1.00 -15.17
C GLN A 171 -7.72 -0.39 -15.03
N ALA A 172 -8.71 -1.20 -14.64
CA ALA A 172 -10.06 -0.71 -14.35
C ALA A 172 -10.07 0.28 -13.19
N PHE A 173 -9.22 0.09 -12.18
CA PHE A 173 -9.02 1.07 -11.11
C PHE A 173 -8.43 2.38 -11.64
N PHE A 174 -7.46 2.36 -12.56
CA PHE A 174 -6.89 3.60 -13.11
C PHE A 174 -7.90 4.44 -13.90
N ASN A 175 -8.93 3.82 -14.48
CA ASN A 175 -10.02 4.52 -15.17
C ASN A 175 -11.08 5.11 -14.20
N ARG A 176 -10.92 4.91 -12.89
CA ARG A 176 -11.87 5.34 -11.86
C ARG A 176 -11.61 6.78 -11.42
N PRO A 177 -12.63 7.64 -11.26
CA PRO A 177 -12.45 8.97 -10.70
C PRO A 177 -11.91 8.93 -9.26
N PRO A 178 -10.96 9.83 -8.91
CA PRO A 178 -10.32 9.85 -7.60
C PRO A 178 -11.34 10.11 -6.48
N GLY A 179 -11.29 9.30 -5.41
CA GLY A 179 -12.17 9.46 -4.25
C GLY A 179 -13.61 8.95 -4.41
N GLN A 180 -13.91 8.22 -5.50
CA GLN A 180 -15.23 7.62 -5.68
C GLN A 180 -15.53 6.60 -4.57
N ILE A 181 -16.66 6.79 -3.89
CA ILE A 181 -17.18 5.91 -2.83
C ILE A 181 -18.07 4.82 -3.46
N ASP A 182 -17.75 3.56 -3.23
CA ASP A 182 -18.61 2.43 -3.59
C ASP A 182 -19.42 1.93 -2.40
N THR A 183 -20.52 1.22 -2.66
CA THR A 183 -21.29 0.52 -1.62
C THR A 183 -21.28 -0.98 -1.89
N LEU A 184 -20.64 -1.75 -1.00
CA LEU A 184 -20.69 -3.21 -1.00
C LEU A 184 -22.00 -3.67 -0.35
N ARG A 185 -22.83 -4.39 -1.09
CA ARG A 185 -24.05 -5.00 -0.53
C ARG A 185 -23.66 -6.16 0.38
N ILE A 186 -23.95 -6.05 1.67
CA ILE A 186 -23.68 -7.12 2.67
C ILE A 186 -24.91 -7.95 2.93
N SER A 187 -26.06 -7.29 3.03
CA SER A 187 -27.36 -7.95 3.19
C SER A 187 -28.40 -7.26 2.32
N GLU A 188 -29.64 -7.74 2.36
CA GLU A 188 -30.72 -7.12 1.60
C GLU A 188 -30.96 -5.66 1.98
N ASN A 189 -30.70 -5.30 3.25
CA ASN A 189 -31.04 -3.99 3.81
C ASN A 189 -29.80 -3.16 4.19
N VAL A 190 -28.59 -3.71 4.16
CA VAL A 190 -27.36 -3.03 4.63
C VAL A 190 -26.25 -3.12 3.58
N GLY A 191 -25.68 -1.96 3.28
CA GLY A 191 -24.47 -1.81 2.48
C GLY A 191 -23.33 -1.27 3.32
N ARG A 192 -22.09 -1.56 2.95
CA ARG A 192 -20.89 -0.89 3.47
C ARG A 192 -20.32 0.02 2.42
N ARG A 193 -20.15 1.30 2.75
CA ARG A 193 -19.43 2.22 1.89
C ARG A 193 -17.93 2.07 2.08
N TYR A 194 -17.19 2.04 0.98
CA TYR A 194 -15.75 1.95 0.98
C TYR A 194 -15.14 2.82 -0.11
N ILE A 195 -13.89 3.23 0.09
CA ILE A 195 -13.05 3.85 -0.93
C ILE A 195 -11.98 2.82 -1.30
N LEU A 196 -11.72 2.68 -2.59
CA LEU A 196 -10.60 1.91 -3.08
C LEU A 196 -9.36 2.82 -3.17
N HIS A 197 -8.23 2.34 -2.71
CA HIS A 197 -6.92 2.95 -2.91
C HIS A 197 -5.97 1.93 -3.53
N LEU A 198 -4.97 2.42 -4.26
CA LEU A 198 -3.81 1.59 -4.58
C LEU A 198 -2.93 1.55 -3.34
N GLY A 199 -2.79 0.37 -2.77
CA GLY A 199 -1.80 0.08 -1.75
C GLY A 199 -0.56 -0.52 -2.38
N ASP A 200 0.62 -0.05 -1.99
CA ASP A 200 1.87 -0.68 -2.40
C ASP A 200 2.23 -1.77 -1.38
N SER A 201 2.30 -3.01 -1.84
CA SER A 201 2.76 -4.11 -0.99
C SER A 201 4.23 -3.93 -0.56
N ALA A 202 5.01 -3.21 -1.36
CA ALA A 202 6.32 -2.66 -1.06
C ALA A 202 6.60 -1.47 -2.00
N SER A 203 7.49 -0.55 -1.61
CA SER A 203 7.77 0.70 -2.33
C SER A 203 8.38 0.45 -3.72
N VAL A 204 7.87 1.12 -4.75
CA VAL A 204 8.48 1.14 -6.09
C VAL A 204 9.05 2.53 -6.36
N THR A 205 10.38 2.63 -6.38
CA THR A 205 11.08 3.90 -6.62
C THR A 205 11.64 3.96 -8.04
N GLY A 206 11.08 4.82 -8.89
CA GLY A 206 11.62 5.05 -10.22
C GLY A 206 12.64 6.19 -10.21
N ILE A 207 13.91 5.93 -10.53
CA ILE A 207 14.94 6.98 -10.59
C ILE A 207 15.05 7.49 -12.03
N HIS A 208 14.58 8.72 -12.26
CA HIS A 208 14.60 9.39 -13.55
C HIS A 208 15.80 10.36 -13.63
N PRO A 209 16.85 10.05 -14.41
CA PRO A 209 17.93 10.99 -14.64
C PRO A 209 17.57 12.06 -15.66
N PHE A 210 18.13 13.25 -15.49
CA PHE A 210 17.81 14.44 -16.29
C PHE A 210 17.95 14.25 -17.81
N TRP A 211 18.85 13.36 -18.26
CA TRP A 211 19.06 13.07 -19.69
C TRP A 211 17.99 12.17 -20.30
N MET A 212 17.04 11.64 -19.51
CA MET A 212 15.90 10.89 -20.05
C MET A 212 14.84 11.81 -20.68
N GLY A 213 14.92 13.12 -20.45
CA GLY A 213 14.10 14.12 -21.13
C GLY A 213 12.61 13.80 -21.05
N ASP A 214 11.90 13.92 -22.17
CA ASP A 214 10.44 13.77 -22.24
C ASP A 214 9.93 12.31 -22.21
N LYS A 215 10.80 11.32 -21.99
CA LYS A 215 10.38 9.91 -21.87
C LYS A 215 9.36 9.69 -20.74
N TYR A 216 9.31 10.59 -19.76
CA TYR A 216 8.34 10.50 -18.68
C TYR A 216 6.88 10.61 -19.12
N LEU A 217 6.62 11.15 -20.32
CA LEU A 217 5.27 11.21 -20.88
C LEU A 217 4.66 9.82 -21.09
N ASN A 218 5.51 8.79 -21.20
CA ASN A 218 5.10 7.39 -21.39
C ASN A 218 5.12 6.57 -20.09
N TYR A 219 5.44 7.17 -18.94
CA TYR A 219 5.54 6.43 -17.69
C TYR A 219 4.17 6.06 -17.13
N ASN A 220 4.06 4.83 -16.63
CA ASN A 220 2.95 4.44 -15.77
C ASN A 220 3.25 4.87 -14.33
N PHE A 221 3.04 6.15 -14.02
CA PHE A 221 3.28 6.71 -12.68
C PHE A 221 2.50 6.00 -11.57
N ALA A 222 1.39 5.38 -11.92
CA ALA A 222 0.54 4.71 -10.95
C ALA A 222 1.10 3.33 -10.52
N ALA A 223 2.17 2.87 -11.17
CA ALA A 223 3.00 1.76 -10.71
C ALA A 223 4.19 2.19 -9.83
N LEU A 224 4.34 3.50 -9.55
CA LEU A 224 5.41 4.05 -8.74
C LEU A 224 4.88 4.62 -7.43
N SER A 225 5.51 4.24 -6.32
CA SER A 225 5.32 4.90 -5.03
C SER A 225 6.04 6.23 -4.98
N THR A 226 7.28 6.24 -5.49
CA THR A 226 8.16 7.41 -5.48
C THR A 226 8.88 7.57 -6.83
N LEU A 227 8.86 8.78 -7.38
CA LEU A 227 9.73 9.20 -8.46
C LEU A 227 10.91 9.99 -7.87
N SER A 228 12.14 9.53 -8.09
CA SER A 228 13.35 10.25 -7.71
C SER A 228 14.01 10.90 -8.93
N PHE A 229 14.06 12.23 -8.96
CA PHE A 229 14.72 12.98 -10.03
C PHE A 229 16.23 13.08 -9.77
N TYR A 230 17.01 12.52 -10.68
CA TYR A 230 18.48 12.56 -10.63
C TYR A 230 18.99 13.69 -11.54
N GLY A 231 19.48 14.76 -10.92
CA GLY A 231 19.99 15.94 -11.65
C GLY A 231 20.64 17.02 -10.79
N LEU A 232 20.73 16.82 -9.48
CA LEU A 232 21.30 17.79 -8.55
C LEU A 232 22.62 17.27 -7.97
N THR A 233 23.59 18.17 -7.88
CA THR A 233 24.83 17.97 -7.12
C THR A 233 25.23 19.28 -6.44
N ALA A 234 26.33 19.27 -5.71
CA ALA A 234 26.93 20.46 -5.11
C ALA A 234 28.31 20.73 -5.70
N ASP A 235 28.78 21.95 -5.55
CA ASP A 235 30.21 22.24 -5.58
C ASP A 235 30.87 21.73 -4.29
N GLY A 236 31.88 20.88 -4.40
CA GLY A 236 32.50 20.23 -3.24
C GLY A 236 33.26 21.16 -2.29
N THR A 237 33.64 22.36 -2.71
CA THR A 237 34.40 23.31 -1.85
C THR A 237 33.55 24.47 -1.39
N THR A 238 32.62 24.95 -2.22
CA THR A 238 31.76 26.08 -1.89
C THR A 238 30.40 25.67 -1.34
N GLY A 239 29.90 24.46 -1.67
CA GLY A 239 28.58 23.99 -1.28
C GLY A 239 27.43 24.50 -2.17
N GLN A 240 27.74 25.28 -3.21
CA GLN A 240 26.70 25.81 -4.11
C GLN A 240 26.03 24.68 -4.91
N ILE A 241 24.70 24.74 -5.04
CA ILE A 241 23.95 23.78 -5.83
C ILE A 241 24.33 23.89 -7.30
N LYS A 242 24.78 22.78 -7.89
CA LYS A 242 24.99 22.61 -9.31
C LYS A 242 23.82 21.84 -9.92
N LYS A 243 23.08 22.51 -10.80
CA LYS A 243 21.99 21.91 -11.59
C LYS A 243 22.58 21.36 -12.88
N MET A 244 22.43 20.06 -13.12
CA MET A 244 22.93 19.40 -14.33
C MET A 244 21.89 19.35 -15.46
N TYR A 245 20.75 20.01 -15.27
CA TYR A 245 19.57 19.88 -16.12
C TYR A 245 19.05 21.23 -16.60
N ASP A 246 18.39 21.21 -17.74
CA ASP A 246 17.55 22.32 -18.19
C ASP A 246 16.25 22.36 -17.39
N PRO A 247 15.68 23.54 -17.07
CA PRO A 247 14.45 23.65 -16.28
C PRO A 247 13.27 22.83 -16.81
N ALA A 248 13.23 22.55 -18.12
CA ALA A 248 12.21 21.71 -18.74
C ALA A 248 12.21 20.26 -18.21
N ALA A 249 13.36 19.73 -17.79
CA ALA A 249 13.48 18.37 -17.26
C ALA A 249 12.72 18.17 -15.94
N LEU A 250 12.42 19.25 -15.19
CA LEU A 250 11.67 19.17 -13.93
C LEU A 250 10.16 18.93 -14.13
N LYS A 251 9.64 19.01 -15.36
CA LYS A 251 8.22 18.74 -15.66
C LYS A 251 7.79 17.34 -15.21
N VAL A 252 8.71 16.39 -15.18
CA VAL A 252 8.47 15.03 -14.68
C VAL A 252 8.00 15.00 -13.21
N LEU A 253 8.47 15.94 -12.38
CA LEU A 253 8.04 16.05 -10.98
C LEU A 253 6.57 16.45 -10.89
N ALA A 254 6.15 17.41 -11.72
CA ALA A 254 4.76 17.85 -11.78
C ALA A 254 3.84 16.72 -12.29
N ALA A 255 4.27 15.96 -13.30
CA ALA A 255 3.53 14.81 -13.80
C ALA A 255 3.37 13.71 -12.74
N ALA A 256 4.43 13.39 -11.99
CA ALA A 256 4.37 12.44 -10.88
C ALA A 256 3.43 12.90 -9.76
N GLN A 257 3.50 14.18 -9.36
CA GLN A 257 2.64 14.75 -8.33
C GLN A 257 1.16 14.72 -8.73
N GLN A 258 0.83 14.99 -10.00
CA GLN A 258 -0.53 14.89 -10.53
C GLN A 258 -1.08 13.46 -10.47
N ALA A 259 -0.20 12.46 -10.58
CA ALA A 259 -0.53 11.05 -10.46
C ALA A 259 -0.54 10.53 -8.99
N ASN A 260 -0.44 11.41 -7.99
CA ASN A 260 -0.29 11.08 -6.56
C ASN A 260 0.96 10.25 -6.23
N CYS A 261 1.99 10.31 -7.06
CA CYS A 261 3.28 9.69 -6.81
C CYS A 261 4.15 10.62 -5.94
N ASN A 262 4.79 10.08 -4.89
CA ASN A 262 5.73 10.89 -4.10
C ASN A 262 6.92 11.29 -4.96
N THR A 263 7.53 12.44 -4.68
CA THR A 263 8.68 12.93 -5.45
C THR A 263 9.88 13.15 -4.54
N THR A 264 11.06 12.76 -5.00
CA THR A 264 12.33 12.98 -4.31
C THR A 264 13.40 13.51 -5.25
N PHE A 265 14.42 14.16 -4.71
CA PHE A 265 15.64 14.48 -5.45
C PHE A 265 16.76 13.50 -5.13
N THR A 266 17.42 12.96 -6.15
CA THR A 266 18.66 12.21 -5.96
C THR A 266 19.86 13.15 -6.03
N LEU A 267 20.64 13.19 -4.95
CA LEU A 267 21.83 14.00 -4.78
C LEU A 267 23.07 13.17 -5.09
N TYR A 268 23.85 13.60 -6.07
CA TYR A 268 25.08 12.91 -6.47
C TYR A 268 26.30 13.36 -5.63
N ASN A 269 27.34 12.52 -5.53
CA ASN A 269 28.58 12.83 -4.83
C ASN A 269 29.28 14.07 -5.42
N PRO A 270 29.44 15.17 -4.66
CA PRO A 270 30.16 16.38 -5.10
C PRO A 270 31.69 16.30 -4.92
N GLY A 271 32.23 15.16 -4.47
CA GLY A 271 33.65 15.00 -4.14
C GLY A 271 33.95 15.50 -2.73
N ASN A 272 34.77 16.54 -2.60
CA ASN A 272 35.35 17.00 -1.32
C ASN A 272 34.35 17.69 -0.35
N LEU A 273 33.03 17.59 -0.57
CA LEU A 273 32.04 18.25 0.31
C LEU A 273 32.13 17.74 1.75
N LEU A 274 32.44 16.46 1.94
CA LEU A 274 32.53 15.85 3.27
C LEU A 274 33.67 16.43 4.13
N ASP A 275 34.66 17.06 3.51
CA ASP A 275 35.79 17.71 4.18
C ASP A 275 35.53 19.18 4.55
N HIS A 276 34.49 19.80 3.99
CA HIS A 276 34.25 21.24 4.09
C HIS A 276 32.92 21.52 4.82
N GLU A 277 32.94 21.61 6.15
CA GLU A 277 31.74 21.85 6.97
C GLU A 277 30.93 23.11 6.56
N PRO A 278 31.54 24.29 6.27
CA PRO A 278 30.78 25.44 5.78
C PRO A 278 30.07 25.17 4.45
N ALA A 279 30.68 24.37 3.57
CA ALA A 279 30.08 23.99 2.29
C ALA A 279 28.91 23.02 2.48
N GLN A 280 29.00 22.10 3.44
CA GLN A 280 27.88 21.22 3.80
C GLN A 280 26.67 22.02 4.28
N LEU A 281 26.90 22.99 5.17
CA LEU A 281 25.83 23.86 5.69
C LEU A 281 25.20 24.70 4.58
N LEU A 282 26.00 25.32 3.70
CA LEU A 282 25.46 26.09 2.58
C LEU A 282 24.64 25.21 1.62
N TYR A 283 25.12 24.00 1.33
CA TYR A 283 24.42 23.07 0.45
C TYR A 283 23.07 22.67 1.03
N ILE A 284 23.04 22.28 2.30
CA ILE A 284 21.82 21.88 3.00
C ILE A 284 20.83 23.04 3.10
N ASP A 285 21.31 24.24 3.45
CA ASP A 285 20.48 25.45 3.55
C ASP A 285 19.88 25.84 2.20
N SER A 286 20.67 25.76 1.13
CA SER A 286 20.22 26.07 -0.24
C SER A 286 19.26 25.02 -0.80
N LEU A 287 19.34 23.77 -0.34
CA LEU A 287 18.54 22.66 -0.88
C LEU A 287 17.08 22.71 -0.42
N LEU A 288 16.83 23.12 0.83
CA LEU A 288 15.48 23.16 1.40
C LEU A 288 14.52 24.08 0.61
N PRO A 289 14.89 25.34 0.25
CA PRO A 289 14.07 26.18 -0.61
C PRO A 289 13.77 25.57 -1.98
N VAL A 290 14.74 24.87 -2.59
CA VAL A 290 14.55 24.18 -3.88
C VAL A 290 13.54 23.04 -3.74
N MET A 291 13.63 22.26 -2.66
CA MET A 291 12.65 21.21 -2.36
C MET A 291 11.25 21.78 -2.13
N GLN A 292 11.12 22.88 -1.39
CA GLN A 292 9.86 23.56 -1.12
C GLN A 292 9.24 24.16 -2.40
N GLN A 293 10.06 24.83 -3.23
CA GLN A 293 9.64 25.42 -4.50
C GLN A 293 9.02 24.38 -5.44
N HIS A 294 9.59 23.17 -5.49
CA HIS A 294 9.11 22.08 -6.35
C HIS A 294 8.18 21.10 -5.65
N ASN A 295 7.77 21.40 -4.41
CA ASN A 295 6.90 20.56 -3.60
C ASN A 295 7.39 19.10 -3.45
N VAL A 296 8.71 18.90 -3.45
CA VAL A 296 9.34 17.58 -3.38
C VAL A 296 9.24 17.02 -1.96
N GLY A 297 8.86 15.75 -1.85
CA GLY A 297 8.60 15.04 -0.60
C GLY A 297 9.83 14.44 0.08
N GLY A 298 11.03 14.53 -0.51
CA GLY A 298 12.23 13.97 0.10
C GLY A 298 13.50 14.00 -0.76
N ILE A 299 14.52 13.29 -0.30
CA ILE A 299 15.82 13.17 -0.97
C ILE A 299 16.35 11.74 -0.93
N ASN A 300 17.16 11.39 -1.92
CA ASN A 300 18.02 10.22 -1.94
C ASN A 300 19.48 10.68 -2.04
N ILE A 301 20.31 10.34 -1.06
CA ILE A 301 21.73 10.68 -1.04
C ILE A 301 22.48 9.53 -1.70
N TRP A 302 23.01 9.75 -2.90
CA TRP A 302 23.75 8.74 -3.67
C TRP A 302 25.22 9.14 -3.80
N PHE A 303 25.92 9.07 -2.67
CA PHE A 303 27.36 9.33 -2.63
C PHE A 303 28.10 8.00 -2.83
N GLY A 304 28.41 7.67 -4.08
CA GLY A 304 29.08 6.41 -4.44
C GLY A 304 30.59 6.43 -4.22
N GLU A 305 31.15 5.22 -4.07
CA GLU A 305 32.61 4.95 -4.02
C GLU A 305 33.37 5.71 -2.92
N LEU A 306 32.76 5.88 -1.75
CA LEU A 306 33.43 6.54 -0.62
C LEU A 306 34.59 5.69 -0.05
N PRO A 307 35.73 6.30 0.30
CA PRO A 307 36.83 5.63 0.99
C PRO A 307 36.55 5.46 2.48
N HIS A 308 37.25 4.51 3.15
CA HIS A 308 37.05 4.23 4.59
C HIS A 308 37.14 5.48 5.48
N HIS A 309 38.06 6.41 5.17
CA HIS A 309 38.28 7.60 6.00
C HIS A 309 37.09 8.56 6.02
N ASP A 310 36.21 8.51 5.02
CA ASP A 310 35.01 9.35 4.94
C ASP A 310 33.85 8.81 5.79
N ARG A 311 33.98 7.61 6.38
CA ARG A 311 32.89 6.93 7.09
C ARG A 311 32.19 7.81 8.12
N GLU A 312 32.97 8.44 9.00
CA GLU A 312 32.40 9.30 10.03
C GLU A 312 31.89 10.63 9.47
N ALA A 313 32.60 11.21 8.51
CA ALA A 313 32.23 12.47 7.87
C ALA A 313 30.90 12.34 7.12
N PHE A 314 30.73 11.25 6.37
CA PHE A 314 29.49 10.92 5.69
C PHE A 314 28.33 10.72 6.68
N THR A 315 28.56 9.97 7.76
CA THR A 315 27.54 9.73 8.80
C THR A 315 27.11 11.05 9.46
N ARG A 316 28.06 11.94 9.79
CA ARG A 316 27.77 13.27 10.33
C ARG A 316 27.00 14.13 9.33
N PHE A 317 27.39 14.12 8.06
CA PHE A 317 26.71 14.84 6.99
C PHE A 317 25.25 14.40 6.83
N VAL A 318 24.99 13.09 6.80
CA VAL A 318 23.62 12.54 6.75
C VAL A 318 22.83 12.97 7.98
N SER A 319 23.42 12.89 9.18
CA SER A 319 22.77 13.33 10.42
C SER A 319 22.42 14.81 10.40
N LEU A 320 23.34 15.67 9.95
CA LEU A 320 23.15 17.11 9.83
C LEU A 320 21.99 17.43 8.88
N MET A 321 21.97 16.80 7.71
CA MET A 321 20.93 16.99 6.71
C MET A 321 19.55 16.51 7.21
N VAL A 322 19.49 15.36 7.89
CA VAL A 322 18.25 14.85 8.49
C VAL A 322 17.71 15.82 9.54
N HIS A 323 18.55 16.32 10.45
CA HIS A 323 18.14 17.27 11.47
C HIS A 323 17.67 18.60 10.88
N TYR A 324 18.35 19.09 9.83
CA TYR A 324 17.96 20.32 9.16
C TYR A 324 16.60 20.19 8.46
N LEU A 325 16.42 19.14 7.65
CA LEU A 325 15.18 18.91 6.93
C LEU A 325 13.99 18.62 7.86
N ARG A 326 14.23 18.06 9.05
CA ARG A 326 13.18 17.77 10.04
C ARG A 326 12.96 18.88 11.06
N ARG A 327 13.66 20.02 10.95
CA ARG A 327 13.53 21.13 11.90
C ARG A 327 12.12 21.75 11.90
N ASP A 328 11.52 21.88 10.72
CA ASP A 328 10.15 22.37 10.57
C ASP A 328 9.17 21.20 10.66
N ASN A 329 8.54 21.04 11.83
CA ASN A 329 7.57 19.98 12.15
C ASN A 329 6.33 19.90 11.23
N ASN A 330 6.19 20.81 10.26
CA ASN A 330 5.03 20.90 9.38
C ASN A 330 5.10 19.91 8.20
N ARG A 331 6.27 19.36 7.87
CA ARG A 331 6.42 18.44 6.73
C ARG A 331 7.45 17.35 7.02
N ARG A 332 7.05 16.09 6.83
CA ARG A 332 7.96 14.95 6.96
C ARG A 332 8.59 14.66 5.59
N TYR A 333 9.89 14.92 5.46
CA TYR A 333 10.66 14.55 4.28
C TYR A 333 11.15 13.10 4.36
N GLN A 334 10.97 12.35 3.27
CA GLN A 334 11.54 11.01 3.11
C GLN A 334 13.04 11.13 2.79
N ILE A 335 13.89 10.43 3.52
CA ILE A 335 15.35 10.48 3.33
C ILE A 335 15.85 9.06 3.08
N SER A 336 16.44 8.84 1.92
CA SER A 336 17.07 7.57 1.57
C SER A 336 18.56 7.75 1.34
N VAL A 337 19.34 6.69 1.55
CA VAL A 337 20.77 6.66 1.23
C VAL A 337 21.03 5.48 0.30
N THR A 338 21.64 5.76 -0.85
CA THR A 338 22.06 4.70 -1.77
C THR A 338 23.44 4.18 -1.35
N ILE A 339 23.53 2.87 -1.15
CA ILE A 339 24.72 2.16 -0.70
C ILE A 339 25.16 1.15 -1.76
N PRO A 340 26.46 0.86 -1.91
CA PRO A 340 26.92 -0.09 -2.91
C PRO A 340 26.47 -1.51 -2.57
N SER A 341 26.29 -2.39 -3.55
CA SER A 341 26.12 -3.84 -3.29
C SER A 341 27.32 -4.45 -2.54
N ASN A 342 28.50 -3.84 -2.66
CA ASN A 342 29.72 -4.26 -1.97
C ASN A 342 30.51 -3.08 -1.41
N ASP A 343 30.47 -2.91 -0.08
CA ASP A 343 31.24 -1.90 0.65
C ASP A 343 32.53 -2.52 1.21
N ASN A 344 33.55 -2.71 0.36
CA ASN A 344 34.84 -3.26 0.80
C ASN A 344 35.61 -2.31 1.74
N GLU A 345 35.41 -1.00 1.56
CA GLU A 345 36.05 0.06 2.33
C GLU A 345 35.37 0.27 3.68
N LEU A 346 34.24 -0.39 3.95
CA LEU A 346 33.43 -0.16 5.15
C LEU A 346 33.13 1.34 5.35
N ALA A 347 32.90 2.06 4.26
CA ALA A 347 32.72 3.52 4.26
C ALA A 347 31.33 3.95 4.74
N TYR A 348 30.36 3.04 4.84
CA TYR A 348 28.98 3.39 5.20
C TYR A 348 28.61 2.81 6.58
N ASP A 349 28.37 3.67 7.59
CA ASP A 349 27.90 3.24 8.91
C ASP A 349 26.37 3.12 8.97
N LEU A 350 25.85 2.00 8.46
CA LEU A 350 24.41 1.77 8.38
C LEU A 350 23.74 1.72 9.76
N ARG A 351 24.43 1.24 10.81
CA ARG A 351 23.83 1.14 12.15
C ARG A 351 23.66 2.53 12.77
N ALA A 352 24.62 3.42 12.57
CA ALA A 352 24.50 4.81 12.99
C ALA A 352 23.38 5.55 12.24
N MET A 353 23.13 5.19 10.98
CA MET A 353 22.13 5.83 10.14
C MET A 353 20.73 5.20 10.21
N ASP A 354 20.55 3.98 10.74
CA ASP A 354 19.28 3.23 10.71
C ASP A 354 18.10 4.02 11.32
N THR A 355 18.32 4.73 12.42
CA THR A 355 17.28 5.55 13.08
C THR A 355 17.07 6.90 12.41
N LEU A 356 17.99 7.32 11.54
CA LEU A 356 17.98 8.62 10.87
C LEU A 356 17.22 8.57 9.55
N VAL A 357 17.50 7.56 8.72
CA VAL A 357 16.99 7.46 7.33
C VAL A 357 15.76 6.57 7.24
N ASP A 358 14.92 6.80 6.23
CA ASP A 358 13.73 5.98 5.96
C ASP A 358 14.12 4.68 5.24
N HIS A 359 15.03 4.75 4.26
CA HIS A 359 15.47 3.57 3.51
C HIS A 359 16.97 3.60 3.14
N PHE A 360 17.55 2.42 3.03
CA PHE A 360 18.82 2.17 2.35
C PHE A 360 18.53 1.54 0.98
N ILE A 361 19.02 2.16 -0.09
CA ILE A 361 18.86 1.66 -1.46
C ILE A 361 20.15 0.93 -1.84
N ILE A 362 20.11 -0.39 -2.01
CA ILE A 362 21.28 -1.20 -2.37
C ILE A 362 21.47 -1.16 -3.88
N ASP A 363 22.58 -0.59 -4.34
CA ASP A 363 22.93 -0.42 -5.75
C ASP A 363 23.47 -1.72 -6.38
N PHE A 364 22.63 -2.37 -7.20
CA PHE A 364 23.01 -3.49 -8.07
C PHE A 364 23.20 -3.08 -9.54
N THR A 365 23.28 -1.79 -9.85
CA THR A 365 23.37 -1.29 -11.24
C THR A 365 24.79 -1.27 -11.79
N GLN A 366 25.80 -1.53 -10.95
CA GLN A 366 27.21 -1.50 -11.32
C GLN A 366 27.68 -2.88 -11.84
N PRO A 367 27.97 -3.04 -13.15
CA PRO A 367 28.46 -4.31 -13.67
C PRO A 367 29.85 -4.65 -13.11
N ASP A 368 30.15 -5.95 -13.01
CA ASP A 368 31.54 -6.39 -12.82
C ASP A 368 32.29 -6.06 -14.10
N LYS A 369 33.22 -5.10 -14.10
CA LYS A 369 33.98 -4.72 -15.30
C LYS A 369 35.05 -5.74 -15.69
N LYS A 370 35.24 -6.81 -14.91
CA LYS A 370 36.29 -7.83 -15.11
C LYS A 370 35.77 -9.17 -15.62
N THR A 371 34.55 -9.55 -15.22
CA THR A 371 33.98 -10.85 -15.54
C THR A 371 32.67 -10.67 -16.28
N ALA A 372 32.50 -11.35 -17.42
CA ALA A 372 31.24 -11.31 -18.13
C ALA A 372 30.09 -11.88 -17.31
N GLY A 373 28.94 -11.20 -17.38
CA GLY A 373 27.76 -11.58 -16.62
C GLY A 373 26.72 -10.47 -16.54
N ALA A 374 25.63 -10.81 -15.85
CA ALA A 374 24.56 -9.88 -15.54
C ALA A 374 25.02 -8.79 -14.57
N THR A 375 24.40 -7.62 -14.68
CA THR A 375 24.63 -6.50 -13.77
C THR A 375 24.19 -6.82 -12.34
N ALA A 376 23.02 -7.47 -12.21
CA ALA A 376 22.39 -7.81 -10.94
C ALA A 376 22.03 -9.31 -10.88
N PRO A 377 23.00 -10.24 -10.84
CA PRO A 377 22.70 -11.68 -10.85
C PRO A 377 21.96 -12.08 -9.58
N LEU A 378 21.01 -13.01 -9.65
CA LEU A 378 20.28 -13.49 -8.48
C LEU A 378 21.21 -14.25 -7.52
N LYS A 379 21.97 -15.23 -8.06
CA LYS A 379 22.96 -16.03 -7.33
C LYS A 379 24.34 -15.89 -7.98
N GLY A 380 25.38 -16.29 -7.25
CA GLY A 380 26.75 -16.28 -7.72
C GLY A 380 27.67 -15.50 -6.80
N ASN A 381 28.42 -14.56 -7.36
CA ASN A 381 29.45 -13.80 -6.64
C ASN A 381 28.90 -13.15 -5.37
N ALA A 382 29.49 -13.47 -4.22
CA ALA A 382 29.06 -12.99 -2.90
C ALA A 382 29.04 -11.46 -2.76
N ALA A 383 29.84 -10.75 -3.55
CA ALA A 383 29.91 -9.30 -3.56
C ALA A 383 28.85 -8.64 -4.45
N ARG A 384 28.25 -9.35 -5.42
CA ARG A 384 27.44 -8.72 -6.47
C ARG A 384 26.05 -9.32 -6.63
N ALA A 385 25.88 -10.60 -6.32
CA ALA A 385 24.60 -11.27 -6.51
C ALA A 385 23.60 -10.89 -5.43
N LEU A 386 22.32 -10.73 -5.82
CA LEU A 386 21.23 -10.30 -4.94
C LEU A 386 21.17 -11.14 -3.66
N GLN A 387 21.18 -12.47 -3.78
CA GLN A 387 21.02 -13.37 -2.64
C GLN A 387 22.07 -13.16 -1.54
N PRO A 388 23.38 -13.34 -1.82
CA PRO A 388 24.39 -13.18 -0.79
C PRO A 388 24.55 -11.73 -0.31
N VAL A 389 24.35 -10.74 -1.18
CA VAL A 389 24.44 -9.31 -0.81
C VAL A 389 23.31 -8.93 0.15
N ILE A 390 22.06 -9.25 -0.20
CA ILE A 390 20.91 -8.95 0.65
C ILE A 390 21.05 -9.68 2.00
N ALA A 391 21.43 -10.97 1.98
CA ALA A 391 21.66 -11.72 3.22
C ALA A 391 22.72 -11.05 4.11
N ARG A 392 23.81 -10.54 3.53
CA ARG A 392 24.85 -9.79 4.28
C ARG A 392 24.29 -8.53 4.94
N TYR A 393 23.48 -7.74 4.25
CA TYR A 393 22.87 -6.54 4.83
C TYR A 393 21.84 -6.86 5.92
N LEU A 394 21.03 -7.91 5.73
CA LEU A 394 20.06 -8.34 6.73
C LEU A 394 20.73 -8.84 8.02
N ASN A 395 21.92 -9.42 7.93
CA ASN A 395 22.72 -9.83 9.09
C ASN A 395 23.25 -8.66 9.94
N LEU A 396 23.05 -7.40 9.53
CA LEU A 396 23.41 -6.23 10.32
C LEU A 396 22.40 -5.90 11.44
N ASN A 397 21.32 -6.68 11.57
CA ASN A 397 20.18 -6.46 12.47
C ASN A 397 19.36 -5.19 12.16
N ILE A 398 19.38 -4.75 10.91
CA ILE A 398 18.50 -3.67 10.41
C ILE A 398 17.25 -4.33 9.81
N ALA A 399 16.08 -3.75 10.05
CA ALA A 399 14.81 -4.33 9.60
C ALA A 399 14.79 -4.50 8.07
N PRO A 400 14.38 -5.66 7.51
CA PRO A 400 14.36 -5.88 6.06
C PRO A 400 13.64 -4.80 5.25
N ARG A 401 12.53 -4.28 5.79
CA ARG A 401 11.74 -3.18 5.20
C ARG A 401 12.50 -1.87 4.99
N LYS A 402 13.66 -1.68 5.64
CA LYS A 402 14.53 -0.51 5.43
C LYS A 402 15.33 -0.63 4.13
N PHE A 403 15.52 -1.82 3.60
CA PHE A 403 16.33 -2.02 2.40
C PHE A 403 15.46 -2.06 1.15
N ILE A 404 15.87 -1.34 0.11
CA ILE A 404 15.29 -1.35 -1.23
C ILE A 404 16.36 -1.83 -2.20
N ALA A 405 16.05 -2.76 -3.11
CA ALA A 405 17.01 -3.22 -4.11
C ALA A 405 16.92 -2.36 -5.38
N LEU A 406 18.02 -1.71 -5.79
CA LEU A 406 18.08 -0.94 -7.02
C LEU A 406 18.51 -1.82 -8.19
N LEU A 407 17.61 -2.07 -9.13
CA LEU A 407 17.83 -2.89 -10.31
C LEU A 407 17.93 -2.02 -11.58
N SER A 408 18.58 -2.58 -12.60
CA SER A 408 18.84 -1.87 -13.85
C SER A 408 17.87 -2.31 -14.96
N TYR A 409 17.34 -1.35 -15.71
CA TYR A 409 16.67 -1.56 -17.01
C TYR A 409 17.63 -1.43 -18.20
N GLN A 410 18.93 -1.53 -17.93
CA GLN A 410 19.97 -1.60 -18.93
C GLN A 410 20.65 -2.98 -18.91
N GLY A 411 20.99 -3.47 -20.10
CA GLY A 411 21.89 -4.58 -20.30
C GLY A 411 23.35 -4.14 -20.32
N THR A 412 24.25 -5.12 -20.13
CA THR A 412 25.69 -4.96 -20.28
C THR A 412 26.16 -5.70 -21.53
N ILE A 413 26.93 -5.00 -22.37
CA ILE A 413 27.58 -5.56 -23.55
C ILE A 413 28.95 -6.12 -23.15
N TRP A 414 29.21 -7.36 -23.55
CA TRP A 414 30.46 -8.07 -23.34
C TRP A 414 31.06 -8.48 -24.67
N LYS A 415 32.21 -7.93 -25.04
CA LYS A 415 32.89 -8.30 -26.28
C LYS A 415 33.55 -9.66 -26.13
N VAL A 416 33.38 -10.50 -27.16
CA VAL A 416 33.95 -11.84 -27.23
C VAL A 416 35.33 -11.76 -27.88
N GLY A 417 36.34 -12.24 -27.15
CA GLY A 417 37.72 -12.30 -27.65
C GLY A 417 37.94 -13.43 -28.67
N ARG A 418 39.12 -13.49 -29.29
CA ARG A 418 39.49 -14.55 -30.27
C ARG A 418 39.44 -15.98 -29.71
N ASN A 419 39.46 -16.12 -28.38
CA ASN A 419 39.32 -17.40 -27.68
C ASN A 419 37.85 -17.83 -27.48
N GLY A 420 36.88 -17.06 -27.99
CA GLY A 420 35.46 -17.33 -27.84
C GLY A 420 34.90 -17.02 -26.45
N VAL A 421 35.67 -16.35 -25.58
CA VAL A 421 35.26 -15.99 -24.22
C VAL A 421 34.88 -14.52 -24.17
N ALA A 422 33.70 -14.23 -23.64
CA ALA A 422 33.28 -12.88 -23.28
C ALA A 422 34.07 -12.42 -22.04
N ASN A 423 34.99 -11.47 -22.20
CA ASN A 423 35.86 -11.02 -21.11
C ASN A 423 36.17 -9.52 -21.12
N SER A 424 35.69 -8.79 -22.14
CA SER A 424 35.93 -7.36 -22.25
C SER A 424 34.62 -6.60 -22.14
N TYR A 425 34.52 -5.72 -21.15
CA TYR A 425 33.38 -4.82 -20.99
C TYR A 425 33.26 -3.91 -22.22
N GLY A 426 32.08 -3.93 -22.85
CA GLY A 426 31.76 -3.22 -24.09
C GLY A 426 30.88 -1.99 -23.89
N GLY A 427 30.29 -1.80 -22.70
CA GLY A 427 29.38 -0.71 -22.38
C GLY A 427 28.02 -1.20 -21.87
N THR A 428 27.10 -0.28 -21.64
CA THR A 428 25.70 -0.55 -21.30
C THR A 428 24.77 -0.23 -22.47
N ILE A 429 23.65 -0.91 -22.56
CA ILE A 429 22.61 -0.70 -23.59
C ILE A 429 21.23 -0.68 -22.94
N SER A 430 20.35 0.23 -23.35
CA SER A 430 19.00 0.33 -22.78
C SER A 430 18.11 -0.82 -23.24
N TYR A 431 17.11 -1.21 -22.44
CA TYR A 431 16.16 -2.25 -22.82
C TYR A 431 15.46 -1.92 -24.15
N ASN A 432 15.05 -0.66 -24.36
CA ASN A 432 14.47 -0.18 -25.63
C ASN A 432 15.42 -0.41 -26.81
N ASP A 433 16.70 -0.09 -26.67
CA ASP A 433 17.69 -0.29 -27.74
C ASP A 433 17.94 -1.78 -28.01
N ILE A 434 17.92 -2.64 -26.98
CA ILE A 434 17.98 -4.09 -27.15
C ILE A 434 16.79 -4.55 -28.00
N LYS A 435 15.56 -4.16 -27.62
CA LYS A 435 14.35 -4.57 -28.32
C LYS A 435 14.23 -4.02 -29.75
N LYS A 436 14.78 -2.83 -30.01
CA LYS A 436 14.89 -2.28 -31.38
C LYS A 436 15.92 -3.03 -32.23
N ARG A 437 17.04 -3.44 -31.63
CA ARG A 437 18.15 -4.09 -32.33
C ARG A 437 17.88 -5.55 -32.62
N PHE A 438 17.13 -6.23 -31.76
CA PHE A 438 16.84 -7.65 -31.87
C PHE A 438 15.33 -7.85 -32.02
N PRO A 439 14.84 -8.30 -33.19
CA PRO A 439 13.42 -8.57 -33.38
C PRO A 439 12.93 -9.69 -32.46
N SER A 440 11.62 -9.74 -32.22
CA SER A 440 11.00 -10.55 -31.16
C SER A 440 11.16 -12.07 -31.34
N ASP A 441 11.52 -12.52 -32.54
CA ASP A 441 11.83 -13.91 -32.90
C ASP A 441 13.29 -14.30 -32.63
N THR A 442 14.13 -13.34 -32.20
CA THR A 442 15.53 -13.61 -31.84
C THR A 442 15.59 -14.56 -30.65
N ALA A 443 16.39 -15.63 -30.78
CA ALA A 443 16.61 -16.57 -29.70
C ALA A 443 17.33 -15.89 -28.52
N VAL A 444 16.63 -15.77 -27.39
CA VAL A 444 17.18 -15.33 -26.10
C VAL A 444 17.60 -16.56 -25.30
N PHE A 445 18.83 -16.56 -24.80
CA PHE A 445 19.31 -17.55 -23.85
C PHE A 445 19.13 -17.03 -22.42
N TYR A 446 19.03 -17.94 -21.46
CA TYR A 446 18.91 -17.56 -20.07
C TYR A 446 19.91 -18.29 -19.19
N ASP A 447 20.49 -17.55 -18.25
CA ASP A 447 21.30 -18.10 -17.17
C ASP A 447 20.42 -18.29 -15.93
N GLU A 448 20.20 -19.53 -15.51
CA GLU A 448 19.35 -19.89 -14.37
C GLU A 448 19.92 -19.43 -13.02
N VAL A 449 21.25 -19.39 -12.90
CA VAL A 449 21.93 -19.03 -11.64
C VAL A 449 21.88 -17.52 -11.46
N ALA A 450 22.22 -16.78 -12.51
CA ALA A 450 22.15 -15.33 -12.53
C ALA A 450 20.70 -14.81 -12.63
N ALA A 451 19.75 -15.64 -13.08
CA ALA A 451 18.43 -15.20 -13.52
C ALA A 451 18.58 -13.99 -14.45
N ALA A 452 19.19 -14.21 -15.61
CA ALA A 452 19.48 -13.14 -16.57
C ALA A 452 19.32 -13.63 -18.01
N ALA A 453 18.87 -12.74 -18.88
CA ALA A 453 18.73 -12.96 -20.31
C ALA A 453 20.04 -12.63 -21.02
N ILE A 454 20.36 -13.41 -22.06
CA ILE A 454 21.58 -13.32 -22.84
C ILE A 454 21.21 -13.32 -24.32
N LEU A 455 21.63 -12.28 -25.02
CA LEU A 455 21.59 -12.20 -26.48
C LEU A 455 23.00 -12.26 -27.04
N GLU A 456 23.19 -13.01 -28.13
CA GLU A 456 24.46 -13.09 -28.85
C GLU A 456 24.38 -12.24 -30.11
N GLU A 457 25.24 -11.24 -30.21
CA GLU A 457 25.47 -10.52 -31.46
C GLU A 457 26.48 -11.30 -32.30
N LYS A 458 26.16 -11.52 -33.57
CA LYS A 458 26.98 -12.28 -34.51
C LYS A 458 27.41 -11.40 -35.66
N LYS A 459 28.62 -11.62 -36.15
CA LYS A 459 29.13 -11.03 -37.39
C LYS A 459 28.54 -11.74 -38.60
N ASP A 460 28.75 -11.18 -39.79
CA ASP A 460 28.30 -11.75 -41.07
C ASP A 460 28.80 -13.19 -41.32
N ASN A 461 29.96 -13.55 -40.75
CA ASN A 461 30.53 -14.89 -40.83
C ASN A 461 29.92 -15.90 -39.83
N GLY A 462 28.94 -15.48 -39.02
CA GLY A 462 28.26 -16.31 -38.02
C GLY A 462 28.96 -16.40 -36.67
N GLU A 463 30.15 -15.81 -36.50
CA GLU A 463 30.87 -15.78 -35.22
C GLU A 463 30.26 -14.78 -34.24
N VAL A 464 30.20 -15.15 -32.96
CA VAL A 464 29.73 -14.26 -31.89
C VAL A 464 30.74 -13.14 -31.67
N SER A 465 30.34 -11.89 -31.89
CA SER A 465 31.15 -10.69 -31.62
C SER A 465 30.96 -10.18 -30.20
N SER A 466 29.74 -10.24 -29.68
CA SER A 466 29.40 -9.73 -28.35
C SER A 466 28.24 -10.51 -27.72
N GLN A 467 28.19 -10.51 -26.39
CA GLN A 467 27.08 -11.02 -25.60
C GLN A 467 26.46 -9.87 -24.82
N ILE A 468 25.13 -9.76 -24.87
CA ILE A 468 24.38 -8.76 -24.13
C ILE A 468 23.66 -9.47 -23.01
N TRP A 469 24.05 -9.15 -21.77
CA TRP A 469 23.44 -9.68 -20.57
C TRP A 469 22.48 -8.63 -20.01
N PHE A 470 21.20 -8.95 -19.92
CA PHE A 470 20.18 -8.00 -19.52
C PHE A 470 19.06 -8.68 -18.72
N ASP A 471 18.17 -7.85 -18.20
CA ASP A 471 16.98 -8.28 -17.50
C ASP A 471 15.74 -8.04 -18.38
N ASP A 472 14.95 -9.09 -18.58
CA ASP A 472 13.66 -9.02 -19.25
C ASP A 472 12.51 -9.21 -18.24
N ALA A 473 11.27 -9.21 -18.72
CA ALA A 473 10.11 -9.39 -17.85
C ALA A 473 10.18 -10.71 -17.05
N THR A 474 10.71 -11.79 -17.64
CA THR A 474 10.81 -13.11 -17.00
C THR A 474 11.85 -13.11 -15.88
N THR A 475 13.04 -12.55 -16.14
CA THR A 475 14.11 -12.55 -15.14
C THR A 475 13.85 -11.55 -14.01
N LEU A 476 13.23 -10.42 -14.31
CA LEU A 476 12.77 -9.47 -13.30
C LEU A 476 11.67 -10.05 -12.43
N ASP A 477 10.73 -10.83 -12.99
CA ASP A 477 9.68 -11.53 -12.23
C ASP A 477 10.28 -12.36 -11.08
N ILE A 478 11.30 -13.15 -11.39
CA ILE A 478 12.04 -13.99 -10.43
C ILE A 478 12.73 -13.13 -9.36
N LYS A 479 13.36 -12.01 -9.76
CA LYS A 479 14.06 -11.11 -8.83
C LYS A 479 13.09 -10.36 -7.93
N TYR A 480 11.95 -9.91 -8.46
CA TYR A 480 10.89 -9.26 -7.71
C TYR A 480 10.27 -10.22 -6.68
N ASP A 481 10.01 -11.47 -7.07
CA ASP A 481 9.54 -12.50 -6.13
C ASP A 481 10.55 -12.76 -5.01
N TYR A 482 11.84 -12.78 -5.34
CA TYR A 482 12.88 -12.90 -4.33
C TYR A 482 12.89 -11.69 -3.37
N ILE A 483 12.88 -10.46 -3.90
CA ILE A 483 12.86 -9.22 -3.11
C ILE A 483 11.66 -9.21 -2.15
N LYS A 484 10.47 -9.53 -2.65
CA LYS A 484 9.25 -9.63 -1.84
C LYS A 484 9.35 -10.76 -0.80
N GLY A 485 9.87 -11.93 -1.20
CA GLY A 485 10.04 -13.08 -0.34
C GLY A 485 11.03 -12.84 0.82
N GLN A 486 11.96 -11.90 0.69
CA GLN A 486 12.86 -11.47 1.77
C GLN A 486 12.24 -10.38 2.66
N GLY A 487 11.04 -9.88 2.35
CA GLY A 487 10.39 -8.81 3.11
C GLY A 487 11.11 -7.46 2.99
N LEU A 488 11.80 -7.22 1.87
CA LEU A 488 12.45 -5.94 1.61
C LEU A 488 11.42 -4.82 1.48
N GLY A 489 11.87 -3.58 1.71
CA GLY A 489 11.05 -2.38 1.63
C GLY A 489 10.55 -2.06 0.23
N GLY A 490 11.13 -2.70 -0.80
CA GLY A 490 10.72 -2.52 -2.17
C GLY A 490 11.83 -2.68 -3.21
N VAL A 491 11.57 -2.16 -4.40
CA VAL A 491 12.51 -2.11 -5.52
C VAL A 491 12.68 -0.69 -6.02
N ALA A 492 13.89 -0.35 -6.43
CA ALA A 492 14.16 0.87 -7.17
C ALA A 492 14.64 0.52 -8.57
N ILE A 493 14.33 1.37 -9.56
CA ILE A 493 14.63 1.12 -10.97
C ILE A 493 15.53 2.23 -11.51
N TRP A 494 16.61 1.82 -12.18
CA TRP A 494 17.54 2.72 -12.85
C TRP A 494 17.91 2.29 -14.28
N PRO A 495 18.14 3.24 -15.19
CA PRO A 495 17.44 4.50 -15.22
C PRO A 495 16.01 4.25 -15.70
N LEU A 496 15.05 4.92 -15.06
CA LEU A 496 13.66 4.87 -15.50
C LEU A 496 13.55 5.40 -16.95
N GLY A 497 12.76 4.75 -17.81
CA GLY A 497 12.65 5.08 -19.23
C GLY A 497 13.73 4.47 -20.13
N ALA A 498 14.59 3.59 -19.61
CA ALA A 498 15.43 2.74 -20.45
C ALA A 498 14.62 1.72 -21.27
N ASP A 499 13.36 1.48 -20.89
CA ASP A 499 12.38 0.59 -21.51
C ASP A 499 11.33 1.32 -22.36
N ASP A 500 11.50 2.62 -22.58
CA ASP A 500 10.54 3.48 -23.30
C ASP A 500 10.02 2.84 -24.61
N GLY A 501 8.69 2.77 -24.75
CA GLY A 501 8.01 2.10 -25.87
C GLY A 501 7.63 0.63 -25.62
N TYR A 502 7.96 0.06 -24.45
CA TYR A 502 7.69 -1.33 -24.09
C TYR A 502 7.02 -1.40 -22.71
N SER A 503 5.87 -2.08 -22.60
CA SER A 503 5.04 -2.09 -21.37
C SER A 503 5.34 -3.28 -20.44
N GLU A 504 6.01 -4.32 -20.92
CA GLU A 504 6.15 -5.59 -20.20
C GLU A 504 6.87 -5.45 -18.85
N LEU A 505 7.84 -4.52 -18.74
CA LEU A 505 8.56 -4.29 -17.48
C LEU A 505 7.68 -3.54 -16.47
N TRP A 506 6.86 -2.60 -16.94
CA TRP A 506 5.86 -1.91 -16.12
C TRP A 506 4.76 -2.84 -15.64
N GLU A 507 4.31 -3.76 -16.50
CA GLU A 507 3.34 -4.80 -16.13
C GLU A 507 3.91 -5.75 -15.07
N GLY A 508 5.21 -6.09 -15.15
CA GLY A 508 5.91 -6.82 -14.11
C GLY A 508 5.92 -6.10 -12.76
N LEU A 509 6.22 -4.79 -12.75
CA LEU A 509 6.16 -3.98 -11.54
C LEU A 509 4.73 -3.92 -10.97
N ALA A 510 3.74 -3.65 -11.83
CA ALA A 510 2.35 -3.55 -11.43
C ALA A 510 1.82 -4.88 -10.86
N ASP A 511 2.11 -6.00 -11.52
CA ASP A 511 1.71 -7.31 -11.03
C ASP A 511 2.34 -7.63 -9.67
N LYS A 512 3.62 -7.31 -9.47
CA LYS A 512 4.32 -7.71 -8.25
C LYS A 512 4.07 -6.78 -7.09
N PHE A 513 4.04 -5.46 -7.28
CA PHE A 513 4.09 -4.51 -6.17
C PHE A 513 2.77 -3.81 -5.88
N ILE A 514 1.90 -3.65 -6.88
CA ILE A 514 0.60 -3.00 -6.71
C ILE A 514 -0.40 -3.98 -6.09
N SER A 515 -1.14 -3.48 -5.11
CA SER A 515 -2.31 -4.11 -4.53
C SER A 515 -3.47 -3.10 -4.46
N ILE A 516 -4.70 -3.60 -4.57
CA ILE A 516 -5.89 -2.76 -4.36
C ILE A 516 -6.27 -2.90 -2.89
N ASP A 517 -6.22 -1.79 -2.16
CA ASP A 517 -6.62 -1.68 -0.76
C ASP A 517 -8.00 -1.01 -0.65
N THR A 518 -8.71 -1.28 0.44
CA THR A 518 -10.08 -0.79 0.69
C THR A 518 -10.15 -0.13 2.06
N THR A 519 -10.50 1.16 2.11
CA THR A 519 -10.84 1.86 3.34
C THR A 519 -12.34 1.84 3.57
N PHE A 520 -12.73 1.25 4.69
CA PHE A 520 -14.12 1.28 5.14
C PHE A 520 -14.49 2.69 5.63
N ILE A 521 -15.64 3.19 5.18
CA ILE A 521 -16.19 4.47 5.65
C ILE A 521 -17.24 4.21 6.73
N ASP A 522 -18.39 3.64 6.33
CA ASP A 522 -19.53 3.41 7.21
C ASP A 522 -20.52 2.39 6.62
N THR A 523 -21.45 1.95 7.46
CA THR A 523 -22.60 1.12 7.04
C THR A 523 -23.78 2.01 6.72
N VAL A 524 -24.35 1.85 5.53
CA VAL A 524 -25.55 2.57 5.09
C VAL A 524 -26.72 1.62 4.89
N PRO A 525 -27.94 2.01 5.28
CA PRO A 525 -29.14 1.28 4.91
C PRO A 525 -29.37 1.42 3.40
N LEU A 526 -29.67 0.31 2.72
CA LEU A 526 -29.94 0.28 1.27
C LEU A 526 -31.42 0.56 0.95
N VAL A 527 -32.26 0.60 1.98
CA VAL A 527 -33.70 0.86 1.90
C VAL A 527 -33.99 2.05 2.80
N ASP A 528 -34.73 3.02 2.28
CA ASP A 528 -35.19 4.19 3.04
C ASP A 528 -36.02 3.72 4.24
N GLN A 529 -35.46 3.85 5.44
CA GLN A 529 -36.22 3.60 6.64
C GLN A 529 -37.16 4.79 6.90
N PRO A 530 -38.43 4.54 7.29
CA PRO A 530 -39.32 5.62 7.69
C PRO A 530 -38.66 6.37 8.85
N ALA A 531 -38.68 7.70 8.77
CA ALA A 531 -38.06 8.57 9.77
C ALA A 531 -38.49 8.14 11.18
N PRO A 532 -37.57 8.11 12.17
CA PRO A 532 -37.90 7.70 13.52
C PRO A 532 -39.06 8.56 14.05
N PRO A 533 -40.05 7.95 14.73
CA PRO A 533 -41.19 8.69 15.24
C PRO A 533 -40.69 9.75 16.23
N LEU A 534 -41.04 11.01 15.98
CA LEU A 534 -40.68 12.13 16.84
C LEU A 534 -41.03 11.83 18.30
N THR A 535 -40.08 12.08 19.20
CA THR A 535 -40.29 11.94 20.63
C THR A 535 -41.41 12.88 21.10
N PHE A 536 -42.00 12.60 22.26
CA PHE A 536 -43.04 13.45 22.84
C PHE A 536 -42.54 14.89 23.06
N TRP A 537 -41.30 15.05 23.53
CA TRP A 537 -40.67 16.35 23.72
C TRP A 537 -40.42 17.09 22.40
N GLU A 538 -39.91 16.42 21.38
CA GLU A 538 -39.73 17.04 20.06
C GLU A 538 -41.07 17.45 19.43
N ARG A 539 -42.14 16.66 19.64
CA ARG A 539 -43.50 17.04 19.23
C ARG A 539 -43.99 18.29 19.95
N ILE A 540 -43.79 18.39 21.26
CA ILE A 540 -44.18 19.57 22.03
C ILE A 540 -43.38 20.80 21.61
N VAL A 541 -42.06 20.69 21.52
CA VAL A 541 -41.17 21.80 21.17
C VAL A 541 -41.49 22.30 19.76
N ARG A 542 -41.66 21.40 18.79
CA ARG A 542 -42.05 21.76 17.42
C ARG A 542 -43.39 22.47 17.39
N ARG A 543 -44.39 21.98 18.15
CA ARG A 543 -45.70 22.62 18.25
C ARG A 543 -45.59 24.02 18.88
N PHE A 544 -44.84 24.17 19.96
CA PHE A 544 -44.63 25.46 20.62
C PHE A 544 -43.95 26.48 19.69
N HIS A 545 -42.94 26.08 18.91
CA HIS A 545 -42.31 26.97 17.94
C HIS A 545 -43.26 27.44 16.84
N ILE A 546 -44.07 26.52 16.30
CA ILE A 546 -45.07 26.86 15.28
C ILE A 546 -46.10 27.87 15.82
N GLU A 547 -46.63 27.63 17.03
CA GLU A 547 -47.61 28.51 17.66
C GLU A 547 -47.02 29.88 18.03
N ARG A 548 -45.79 29.90 18.57
CA ARG A 548 -45.08 31.15 18.88
C ARG A 548 -44.87 32.00 17.63
N ASP A 549 -44.44 31.39 16.54
CA ASP A 549 -44.18 32.10 15.30
C ASP A 549 -45.48 32.60 14.66
N ALA A 550 -46.59 31.86 14.80
CA ALA A 550 -47.93 32.31 14.41
C ALA A 550 -48.38 33.56 15.21
N ILE A 551 -48.24 33.54 16.54
CA ILE A 551 -48.57 34.68 17.41
C ILE A 551 -47.71 35.92 17.08
N ILE A 552 -46.41 35.73 16.80
CA ILE A 552 -45.52 36.84 16.42
C ILE A 552 -45.96 37.46 15.08
N ARG A 553 -46.33 36.65 14.08
CA ARG A 553 -46.84 37.16 12.79
C ARG A 553 -48.15 37.91 12.96
N LEU A 554 -49.08 37.36 13.73
CA LEU A 554 -50.37 38.00 14.07
C LEU A 554 -50.18 39.32 14.82
N SER A 555 -49.17 39.42 15.69
CA SER A 555 -48.87 40.64 16.43
C SER A 555 -48.36 41.79 15.56
N ARG A 556 -47.72 41.49 14.43
CA ARG A 556 -47.16 42.50 13.51
C ARG A 556 -48.12 42.88 12.40
N ASN A 557 -48.79 41.90 11.79
CA ASN A 557 -49.78 42.14 10.75
C ASN A 557 -50.88 41.06 10.79
N PRO A 558 -52.05 41.36 11.35
CA PRO A 558 -53.14 40.38 11.50
C PRO A 558 -53.73 39.94 10.15
N CYS A 559 -53.63 40.76 9.09
CA CYS A 559 -54.16 40.42 7.75
C CYS A 559 -53.20 39.54 6.92
N SER A 560 -52.05 39.13 7.47
CA SER A 560 -51.05 38.32 6.76
C SER A 560 -51.18 36.81 6.99
N VAL A 561 -52.09 36.39 7.88
CA VAL A 561 -52.30 34.99 8.26
C VAL A 561 -53.74 34.59 7.91
N LYS A 562 -53.91 33.54 7.11
CA LYS A 562 -55.24 33.00 6.74
C LYS A 562 -55.81 32.13 7.88
N SER A 563 -57.13 32.06 8.04
CA SER A 563 -57.76 31.30 9.14
C SER A 563 -57.46 29.79 9.11
N ASP A 564 -57.14 29.26 7.93
CA ASP A 564 -56.74 27.87 7.68
C ASP A 564 -55.34 27.51 8.22
N GLU A 565 -54.43 28.48 8.30
CA GLU A 565 -53.05 28.30 8.78
C GLU A 565 -52.95 28.38 10.31
N TYR A 566 -53.88 29.07 10.97
CA TYR A 566 -53.94 29.21 12.42
C TYR A 566 -55.00 28.28 13.01
N LYS A 567 -54.65 27.06 13.41
CA LYS A 567 -55.65 26.03 13.80
C LYS A 567 -56.19 26.08 15.23
N SER A 568 -55.59 26.81 16.17
CA SER A 568 -55.94 26.69 17.60
C SER A 568 -55.88 28.02 18.35
N ASP A 569 -57.03 28.66 18.52
CA ASP A 569 -57.32 29.64 19.59
C ASP A 569 -57.47 28.97 20.98
N ASP A 570 -57.54 27.63 21.02
CA ASP A 570 -57.64 26.82 22.24
C ASP A 570 -56.53 27.14 23.26
N TYR A 571 -55.28 27.35 22.82
CA TYR A 571 -54.15 27.52 23.73
C TYR A 571 -54.25 28.83 24.55
N VAL A 572 -54.59 29.94 23.89
CA VAL A 572 -54.78 31.23 24.56
C VAL A 572 -56.02 31.17 25.46
N THR A 573 -57.06 30.47 25.02
CA THR A 573 -58.27 30.21 25.81
C THR A 573 -57.97 29.41 27.09
N TRP A 574 -57.19 28.33 27.00
CA TRP A 574 -56.78 27.54 28.17
C TRP A 574 -55.90 28.33 29.14
N ILE A 575 -54.98 29.15 28.63
CA ILE A 575 -54.19 30.06 29.45
C ILE A 575 -55.10 31.04 30.20
N THR A 576 -56.07 31.65 29.52
CA THR A 576 -57.02 32.57 30.13
C THR A 576 -57.85 31.87 31.21
N ILE A 577 -58.41 30.69 30.92
CA ILE A 577 -59.17 29.88 31.90
C ILE A 577 -58.32 29.58 33.14
N PHE A 578 -57.07 29.16 32.94
CA PHE A 578 -56.15 28.85 34.03
C PHE A 578 -55.92 30.08 34.93
N PHE A 579 -55.63 31.24 34.35
CA PHE A 579 -55.42 32.46 35.12
C PHE A 579 -56.70 32.98 35.77
N THR A 580 -57.87 32.83 35.14
CA THR A 580 -59.17 33.14 35.76
C THR A 580 -59.40 32.30 37.01
N LEU A 581 -59.12 31.00 36.96
CA LEU A 581 -59.22 30.12 38.14
C LEU A 581 -58.26 30.53 39.26
N ILE A 582 -57.02 30.88 38.93
CA ILE A 582 -56.05 31.39 39.91
C ILE A 582 -56.55 32.70 40.54
N THR A 583 -57.14 33.58 39.75
CA THR A 583 -57.67 34.86 40.25
C THR A 583 -58.83 34.65 41.20
N ILE A 584 -59.76 33.76 40.86
CA ILE A 584 -60.85 33.39 41.75
C ILE A 584 -60.29 32.80 43.06
N ALA A 585 -59.33 31.87 42.98
CA ALA A 585 -58.70 31.29 44.16
C ALA A 585 -57.96 32.33 45.02
N ALA A 586 -57.22 33.25 44.40
CA ALA A 586 -56.52 34.33 45.08
C ALA A 586 -57.49 35.32 45.74
N GLY A 587 -58.62 35.61 45.09
CA GLY A 587 -59.68 36.47 45.63
C GLY A 587 -60.38 35.84 46.83
N LEU A 588 -60.70 34.54 46.75
CA LEU A 588 -61.25 33.77 47.88
C LEU A 588 -60.25 33.70 49.04
N PHE A 589 -58.97 33.48 48.75
CA PHE A 589 -57.91 33.49 49.75
C PHE A 589 -57.77 34.85 50.43
N TYR A 590 -57.78 35.94 49.66
CA TYR A 590 -57.74 37.30 50.20
C TYR A 590 -58.94 37.61 51.10
N ALA A 591 -60.16 37.29 50.64
CA ALA A 591 -61.38 37.49 51.40
C ALA A 591 -61.42 36.68 52.71
N TYR A 592 -60.97 35.42 52.67
CA TYR A 592 -60.86 34.55 53.84
C TYR A 592 -59.89 35.13 54.88
N GLN A 593 -58.73 35.59 54.44
CA GLN A 593 -57.69 36.14 55.30
C GLN A 593 -58.11 37.47 55.96
N VAL A 594 -58.83 38.33 55.23
CA VAL A 594 -59.39 39.58 55.77
C VAL A 594 -60.49 39.30 56.80
N ARG A 595 -61.37 38.32 56.55
CA ARG A 595 -62.44 37.94 57.48
C ARG A 595 -61.93 37.34 58.79
N MET A 596 -60.81 36.62 58.75
CA MET A 596 -60.18 36.00 59.93
C MET A 596 -59.27 36.95 60.72
N GLN A 597 -59.11 38.22 60.32
CA GLN A 597 -58.24 39.23 60.96
C GLN A 597 -56.76 38.79 61.16
N ARG A 598 -56.25 37.84 60.37
CA ARG A 598 -54.91 37.25 60.57
C ARG A 598 -53.75 37.96 59.86
N LEU A 599 -54.01 39.05 59.13
CA LEU A 599 -52.97 39.73 58.34
C LEU A 599 -52.55 41.08 58.95
N THR A 600 -51.24 41.29 59.02
CA THR A 600 -50.66 42.60 59.33
C THR A 600 -51.03 43.63 58.23
N PRO A 601 -51.17 44.92 58.57
CA PRO A 601 -51.61 45.95 57.62
C PRO A 601 -50.69 46.09 56.40
N MET A 602 -49.39 45.86 56.59
CA MET A 602 -48.40 45.82 55.49
C MET A 602 -48.64 44.67 54.51
N LEU A 603 -48.93 43.46 55.01
CA LEU A 603 -49.14 42.29 54.17
C LEU A 603 -50.47 42.36 53.42
N ARG A 604 -51.51 42.90 54.07
CA ARG A 604 -52.82 43.14 53.45
C ARG A 604 -52.72 44.04 52.23
N LYS A 605 -51.92 45.11 52.31
CA LYS A 605 -51.69 46.04 51.19
C LYS A 605 -50.93 45.37 50.04
N ARG A 606 -49.90 44.56 50.34
CA ARG A 606 -49.12 43.82 49.32
C ARG A 606 -49.96 42.76 48.61
N LEU A 607 -50.76 42.00 49.36
CA LEU A 607 -51.64 40.98 48.78
C LEU A 607 -52.73 41.61 47.92
N LEU A 608 -53.27 42.77 48.32
CA LEU A 608 -54.25 43.51 47.53
C LEU A 608 -53.66 44.00 46.20
N TRP A 609 -52.43 44.55 46.22
CA TRP A 609 -51.75 44.95 44.99
C TRP A 609 -51.44 43.76 44.07
N LEU A 610 -51.05 42.61 44.63
CA LEU A 610 -50.82 41.39 43.87
C LEU A 610 -52.13 40.87 43.24
N PHE A 611 -53.23 40.89 44.00
CA PHE A 611 -54.55 40.50 43.50
C PHE A 611 -55.05 41.44 42.40
N ILE A 612 -54.91 42.76 42.56
CA ILE A 612 -55.26 43.74 41.53
C ILE A 612 -54.41 43.52 40.28
N GLY A 613 -53.10 43.28 40.43
CA GLY A 613 -52.21 42.98 39.32
C GLY A 613 -52.61 41.71 38.57
N LEU A 614 -52.95 40.65 39.30
CA LEU A 614 -53.45 39.41 38.73
C LEU A 614 -54.78 39.63 37.99
N LEU A 615 -55.72 40.37 38.57
CA LEU A 615 -57.01 40.70 37.95
C LEU A 615 -56.81 41.47 36.63
N LEU A 616 -55.96 42.49 36.62
CA LEU A 616 -55.62 43.23 35.40
C LEU A 616 -54.96 42.34 34.34
N PHE A 617 -54.07 41.43 34.75
CA PHE A 617 -53.45 40.48 33.84
C PHE A 617 -54.47 39.50 33.24
N THR A 618 -55.41 39.00 34.04
CA THR A 618 -56.47 38.11 33.53
C THR A 618 -57.44 38.81 32.61
N PHE A 619 -57.77 40.07 32.90
CA PHE A 619 -58.55 40.91 32.00
C PHE A 619 -57.82 41.11 30.67
N PHE A 620 -56.51 41.39 30.71
CA PHE A 620 -55.69 41.47 29.51
C PHE A 620 -55.69 40.16 28.71
N CYS A 621 -55.49 39.01 29.35
CA CYS A 621 -55.57 37.70 28.69
C CYS A 621 -56.95 37.43 28.07
N ALA A 622 -58.03 37.82 28.76
CA ALA A 622 -59.39 37.70 28.23
C ALA A 622 -59.60 38.59 26.98
N VAL A 623 -59.15 39.84 27.02
CA VAL A 623 -59.17 40.75 25.86
C VAL A 623 -58.34 40.18 24.70
N ALA A 624 -57.14 39.65 24.99
CA ALA A 624 -56.29 39.02 23.98
C ALA A 624 -56.94 37.76 23.37
N THR A 625 -57.68 36.98 24.17
CA THR A 625 -58.43 35.79 23.70
C THR A 625 -59.56 36.20 22.77
N VAL A 626 -60.32 37.24 23.11
CA VAL A 626 -61.39 37.78 22.27
C VAL A 626 -60.82 38.32 20.95
N PHE A 627 -59.67 38.99 21.00
CA PHE A 627 -58.99 39.55 19.83
C PHE A 627 -58.38 38.49 18.90
N LEU A 628 -57.98 37.34 19.45
CA LEU A 628 -57.42 36.22 18.69
C LEU A 628 -58.47 35.15 18.35
N SER A 629 -59.73 35.33 18.80
CA SER A 629 -60.81 34.39 18.54
C SER A 629 -61.29 34.52 17.09
N LYS A 630 -61.45 33.37 16.43
CA LYS A 630 -62.00 33.30 15.07
C LYS A 630 -63.48 33.68 15.00
N HIS A 631 -64.17 33.69 16.13
CA HIS A 631 -65.63 33.87 16.20
C HIS A 631 -66.06 35.34 16.28
N VAL A 632 -65.11 36.28 16.31
CA VAL A 632 -65.39 37.72 16.43
C VAL A 632 -64.93 38.44 15.15
N PRO A 633 -65.80 38.55 14.11
CA PRO A 633 -65.40 38.92 12.75
C PRO A 633 -64.90 40.37 12.57
N TRP A 634 -65.07 41.23 13.59
CA TRP A 634 -64.68 42.65 13.53
C TRP A 634 -63.41 42.98 14.32
N LEU A 635 -62.84 42.02 15.05
CA LEU A 635 -61.68 42.15 15.94
C LEU A 635 -60.83 40.88 15.83
N GLY A 636 -60.10 40.69 14.74
CA GLY A 636 -59.18 39.55 14.62
C GLY A 636 -58.91 39.07 13.19
N VAL A 637 -58.37 37.85 13.10
CA VAL A 637 -58.09 37.11 11.85
C VAL A 637 -59.40 36.90 11.09
N THR A 638 -59.52 37.48 9.90
CA THR A 638 -60.68 37.34 9.02
C THR A 638 -60.22 36.86 7.64
N ASP A 639 -61.04 36.05 6.98
CA ASP A 639 -60.79 35.57 5.61
C ASP A 639 -61.31 36.55 4.55
N ASP A 640 -62.02 37.60 4.96
CA ASP A 640 -62.54 38.64 4.08
C ASP A 640 -61.55 39.82 3.94
N PRO A 641 -60.95 40.05 2.75
CA PRO A 641 -59.96 41.10 2.55
C PRO A 641 -60.49 42.52 2.74
N ASP A 642 -61.79 42.77 2.52
CA ASP A 642 -62.38 44.11 2.68
C ASP A 642 -62.84 44.41 4.12
N GLY A 643 -62.89 43.37 4.97
CA GLY A 643 -63.25 43.47 6.40
C GLY A 643 -62.06 43.57 7.36
N CYS A 644 -60.81 43.36 6.89
CA CYS A 644 -59.64 43.29 7.78
C CYS A 644 -59.15 44.69 8.20
N LYS A 645 -59.33 45.03 9.49
CA LYS A 645 -58.74 46.24 10.07
C LYS A 645 -57.33 45.96 10.61
N PRO A 646 -56.28 46.69 10.19
CA PRO A 646 -54.89 46.44 10.57
C PRO A 646 -54.57 47.00 11.98
N ILE A 647 -55.37 46.66 12.98
CA ILE A 647 -55.08 47.00 14.37
C ILE A 647 -54.16 45.89 14.90
N SER A 648 -52.91 46.21 15.21
CA SER A 648 -51.97 45.23 15.76
C SER A 648 -52.26 44.95 17.23
N LEU A 649 -51.96 43.73 17.70
CA LEU A 649 -52.05 43.38 19.13
C LEU A 649 -51.19 44.33 19.99
N SER A 650 -50.07 44.83 19.46
CA SER A 650 -49.25 45.85 20.11
C SER A 650 -50.00 47.16 20.36
N VAL A 651 -50.88 47.60 19.46
CA VAL A 651 -51.69 48.81 19.66
C VAL A 651 -52.71 48.56 20.78
N VAL A 652 -53.33 47.38 20.82
CA VAL A 652 -54.27 47.01 21.91
C VAL A 652 -53.56 47.00 23.27
N VAL A 653 -52.35 46.45 23.33
CA VAL A 653 -51.49 46.46 24.53
C VAL A 653 -51.21 47.90 24.97
N ILE A 654 -50.78 48.76 24.05
CA ILE A 654 -50.47 50.17 24.35
C ILE A 654 -51.71 50.91 24.86
N VAL A 655 -52.86 50.74 24.21
CA VAL A 655 -54.14 51.35 24.61
C VAL A 655 -54.59 50.85 25.99
N PHE A 656 -54.46 49.55 26.27
CA PHE A 656 -54.80 49.00 27.57
C PHE A 656 -53.94 49.58 28.70
N PHE A 657 -52.62 49.56 28.56
CA PHE A 657 -51.71 50.05 29.60
C PHE A 657 -51.77 51.57 29.77
N SER A 658 -51.96 52.32 28.69
CA SER A 658 -52.19 53.78 28.76
C SER A 658 -53.52 54.11 29.45
N GLY A 659 -54.58 53.33 29.19
CA GLY A 659 -55.86 53.45 29.87
C GLY A 659 -55.77 53.15 31.38
N VAL A 660 -55.05 52.08 31.76
CA VAL A 660 -54.77 51.77 33.17
C VAL A 660 -53.97 52.89 33.83
N GLY A 661 -52.93 53.39 33.17
CA GLY A 661 -52.11 54.50 33.66
C GLY A 661 -52.91 55.79 33.86
N LEU A 662 -53.74 56.14 32.88
CA LEU A 662 -54.63 57.30 32.95
C LEU A 662 -55.68 57.14 34.06
N GLY A 663 -56.28 55.95 34.20
CA GLY A 663 -57.23 55.65 35.27
C GLY A 663 -56.60 55.78 36.66
N MET A 664 -55.36 55.28 36.84
CA MET A 664 -54.62 55.47 38.09
C MET A 664 -54.31 56.94 38.37
N LEU A 665 -53.97 57.71 37.33
CA LEU A 665 -53.70 59.15 37.44
C LEU A 665 -54.96 59.93 37.86
N ILE A 666 -56.11 59.64 37.22
CA ILE A 666 -57.40 60.27 37.53
C ILE A 666 -57.83 59.93 38.96
N MET A 667 -57.75 58.66 39.36
CA MET A 667 -58.06 58.26 40.74
C MET A 667 -57.19 59.00 41.75
N ARG A 668 -55.90 59.19 41.45
CA ARG A 668 -54.94 59.92 42.30
C ARG A 668 -55.18 61.42 42.39
N LEU A 669 -55.56 62.06 41.29
CA LEU A 669 -55.70 63.52 41.22
C LEU A 669 -57.10 64.03 41.58
N PHE A 670 -58.15 63.24 41.34
CA PHE A 670 -59.52 63.71 41.50
C PHE A 670 -60.30 62.98 42.59
N VAL A 671 -60.10 61.67 42.75
CA VAL A 671 -60.91 60.86 43.68
C VAL A 671 -60.29 60.80 45.08
N PHE A 672 -58.99 60.51 45.18
CA PHE A 672 -58.29 60.43 46.48
C PHE A 672 -58.22 61.73 47.30
N PRO A 673 -58.27 62.95 46.70
CA PRO A 673 -58.37 64.19 47.48
C PRO A 673 -59.77 64.45 48.06
N GLY A 674 -60.83 63.88 47.48
CA GLY A 674 -62.23 64.08 47.92
C GLY A 674 -62.73 63.09 48.98
N LEU A 675 -62.00 62.00 49.24
CA LEU A 675 -62.32 61.01 50.26
C LEU A 675 -61.86 61.45 51.65
N SER A 676 -62.72 61.31 52.66
CA SER A 676 -62.36 61.60 54.06
C SER A 676 -61.22 60.68 54.53
N LYS A 677 -60.46 61.08 55.56
CA LYS A 677 -59.30 60.30 56.05
C LYS A 677 -59.66 58.89 56.52
N GLU A 678 -60.93 58.60 56.79
CA GLU A 678 -61.43 57.29 57.23
C GLU A 678 -61.89 56.39 56.08
N GLU A 679 -62.01 56.92 54.86
CA GLU A 679 -62.49 56.20 53.66
C GLU A 679 -61.37 55.89 52.65
N LYS A 680 -60.11 56.17 52.99
CA LYS A 680 -58.95 55.84 52.17
C LYS A 680 -58.48 54.41 52.47
N PRO A 681 -58.44 53.49 51.48
CA PRO A 681 -57.99 52.11 51.68
C PRO A 681 -56.49 51.97 51.99
#